data_AF-A0A5E4Q1E3-F1
#
_entry.id   AF-A0A5E4Q1E3-F1
#
_cell.length_a   1.000
_cell.length_b   1.000
_cell.length_c   1.000
_cell.angle_alpha   90.00
_cell.angle_beta   90.00
_cell.angle_gamma   90.00
#
_symmetry.space_group_name_H-M   'P 1'
#
loop_
_entity.id
_entity.type
_entity.pdbx_description
1 polymer ?
#
loop_
_entity_poly.entity_id
_entity_poly.type
_entity_poly.pdbx_seq_one_letter_code
_entity_poly.pdbx_strand_id
1 'polypeptide(L)'
;MKVLVCLALGLALASARPETDDLKLNFSDLKQRQFFILKLLNHVLEPVTYKEIEDIGRNFKIEDNIDLYTKQDVVKTFFNQIKFGFLPRGEVFTLHVDRQMKEVLTFFHMLYFAKDFDAFVKTACWMRLNVNEGMFVYALTVAVRHRDDCKGIVLPPPYEIYPYYFVRSDVIQRAYMLKMRNGLLDEKVGHFYGIRKTDKDVYIIDENVFDTRVYLNDEDRLRYFTEDIDLNTYYYYFHVDFPFWMRDDIINKNTNRRWEYTLYVYQQILARYYLERLSNGLGEITTFSWNKPIRKGYWPWLTLHNGVQLPVRLNNYVVARDNDVNLVNLAENYEKIINEAIVKGFVEINGKRFDLVKPEDIEHLGKLIYGTVDRLDISKQNVEAYRYMLILIKSVVGLNTAFSGNYFVVPSVLDSYQTALRDPVFYQLQKRLSYLFILFKLRLPSYTREELYFPGVKIDNVVVDKLVTYFDDYLMDMTNAVILNNDEFKKSKSDMTFLVRKRRLNHQPFKVSFDIMSDKTVDCIVRVFLGPKEDHLGRLIDLNLNRVNFVELDTFYYKLNNGRNTIIRNSQDMHNFVRDRMMTRDLWTKLTTVSDVKDLYKDLVNYHTGFPTRLLLPKGRVGGMNMLLYVIVTPLRVVDNVDVSIFDVNKHDRFVELRSTLVDKMPLGFPFDRTIDEAKFFTPNMKFVDVTVFHKAQVCDMKMRWDSYVLKNYDLTSRTQTIDNYNLRDVDINTTV
;
A
#
# COMPACT_ATOMS: atom_id res chain seq x y z
N MET A 1 67.28 7.67 -64.57
CA MET A 1 67.81 6.98 -63.37
C MET A 1 66.95 7.40 -62.20
N LYS A 2 65.98 6.56 -61.79
CA LYS A 2 65.99 5.75 -60.55
C LYS A 2 65.83 6.60 -59.27
N VAL A 3 65.00 6.34 -58.25
CA VAL A 3 63.76 5.60 -57.90
C VAL A 3 63.38 6.11 -56.46
N LEU A 4 62.12 5.95 -56.01
CA LEU A 4 61.59 5.94 -54.61
C LEU A 4 61.39 7.29 -53.91
N VAL A 5 60.32 7.59 -53.17
CA VAL A 5 59.02 6.97 -52.83
C VAL A 5 58.17 8.15 -52.33
N CYS A 6 56.97 8.35 -52.87
CA CYS A 6 55.92 9.11 -52.20
C CYS A 6 54.56 8.58 -52.67
N LEU A 7 53.69 8.38 -51.68
CA LEU A 7 52.48 7.57 -51.73
C LEU A 7 51.44 8.08 -52.73
N ALA A 8 50.77 7.11 -53.36
CA ALA A 8 49.58 7.29 -54.15
C ALA A 8 48.42 7.84 -53.29
N LEU A 9 48.01 9.06 -53.61
CA LEU A 9 46.72 9.64 -53.26
C LEU A 9 45.72 9.23 -54.36
N GLY A 10 44.73 8.40 -54.01
CA GLY A 10 43.62 8.11 -54.90
C GLY A 10 42.75 6.95 -54.44
N LEU A 11 41.54 7.28 -53.97
CA LEU A 11 40.34 6.43 -53.87
C LEU A 11 40.27 5.39 -52.73
N ALA A 12 39.71 5.83 -51.60
CA ALA A 12 38.62 5.13 -50.91
C ALA A 12 38.01 6.05 -49.83
N LEU A 13 36.94 6.77 -50.16
CA LEU A 13 36.02 7.32 -49.17
C LEU A 13 35.26 6.15 -48.55
N ALA A 14 35.85 5.52 -47.54
CA ALA A 14 35.10 4.68 -46.60
C ALA A 14 34.54 5.61 -45.52
N SER A 15 33.23 5.78 -45.54
CA SER A 15 32.46 6.32 -44.43
C SER A 15 32.73 5.47 -43.18
N ALA A 16 33.59 5.96 -42.29
CA ALA A 16 33.64 5.48 -40.92
C ALA A 16 32.32 5.89 -40.25
N ARG A 17 31.30 5.03 -40.35
CA ARG A 17 30.19 5.02 -39.39
C ARG A 17 30.83 4.76 -38.01
N PRO A 18 30.48 5.52 -36.96
CA PRO A 18 30.75 5.03 -35.61
C PRO A 18 30.02 3.69 -35.50
N GLU A 19 30.74 2.63 -35.12
CA GLU A 19 30.11 1.39 -34.67
C GLU A 19 29.13 1.78 -33.55
N THR A 20 27.84 1.74 -33.86
CA THR A 20 26.79 1.74 -32.86
C THR A 20 27.01 0.48 -32.07
N ASP A 21 27.51 0.65 -30.85
CA ASP A 21 27.68 -0.40 -29.85
C ASP A 21 26.28 -0.89 -29.44
N ASP A 22 25.64 -1.66 -30.32
CA ASP A 22 24.39 -2.39 -30.09
C ASP A 22 24.68 -3.53 -29.12
N LEU A 23 25.06 -3.18 -27.89
CA LEU A 23 24.98 -4.05 -26.73
C LEU A 23 23.49 -4.34 -26.51
N LYS A 24 22.98 -5.35 -27.23
CA LYS A 24 21.73 -6.03 -26.87
C LYS A 24 21.99 -6.73 -25.54
N LEU A 25 21.51 -6.14 -24.44
CA LEU A 25 21.52 -6.83 -23.16
C LEU A 25 20.59 -8.05 -23.31
N ASN A 26 21.16 -9.26 -23.23
CA ASN A 26 20.40 -10.49 -23.44
C ASN A 26 19.60 -10.84 -22.17
N PHE A 27 18.50 -10.12 -21.91
CA PHE A 27 17.53 -10.42 -20.85
C PHE A 27 16.51 -11.48 -21.28
N SER A 28 17.02 -12.61 -21.78
CA SER A 28 16.18 -13.71 -22.29
C SER A 28 15.40 -14.44 -21.19
N ASP A 29 15.83 -14.34 -19.93
CA ASP A 29 15.20 -14.99 -18.78
C ASP A 29 14.70 -13.99 -17.72
N LEU A 30 13.51 -14.24 -17.17
CA LEU A 30 12.87 -13.46 -16.10
C LEU A 30 13.78 -13.34 -14.87
N LYS A 31 14.57 -14.36 -14.58
CA LYS A 31 15.53 -14.37 -13.46
C LYS A 31 16.52 -13.20 -13.54
N GLN A 32 17.06 -12.92 -14.72
CA GLN A 32 18.00 -11.82 -14.93
C GLN A 32 17.31 -10.47 -14.77
N ARG A 33 16.11 -10.33 -15.32
CA ARG A 33 15.27 -9.13 -15.17
C ARG A 33 15.00 -8.85 -13.70
N GLN A 34 14.62 -9.88 -12.95
CA GLN A 34 14.38 -9.81 -11.52
C GLN A 34 15.61 -9.30 -10.76
N PHE A 35 16.79 -9.91 -10.96
CA PHE A 35 18.03 -9.44 -10.31
C PHE A 35 18.34 -7.98 -10.63
N PHE A 36 18.16 -7.59 -11.88
CA PHE A 36 18.47 -6.24 -12.32
C PHE A 36 17.58 -5.19 -11.63
N ILE A 37 16.28 -5.46 -11.50
CA ILE A 37 15.35 -4.59 -10.75
C ILE A 37 15.71 -4.53 -9.26
N LEU A 38 16.08 -5.65 -8.64
CA LEU A 38 16.52 -5.64 -7.24
C LEU A 38 17.79 -4.78 -7.05
N LYS A 39 18.75 -4.84 -7.98
CA LYS A 39 19.96 -4.00 -7.96
C LYS A 39 19.65 -2.51 -8.08
N LEU A 40 18.74 -2.13 -8.97
CA LEU A 40 18.32 -0.74 -9.18
C LEU A 40 17.71 -0.11 -7.91
N LEU A 41 17.04 -0.91 -7.09
CA LEU A 41 16.35 -0.48 -5.87
C LEU A 41 17.17 -0.65 -4.57
N ASN A 42 18.43 -1.07 -4.69
CA ASN A 42 19.34 -1.20 -3.55
C ASN A 42 20.02 0.14 -3.23
N HIS A 43 20.12 0.51 -1.94
CA HIS A 43 20.79 1.72 -1.47
C HIS A 43 20.51 2.97 -2.34
N VAL A 44 19.21 3.24 -2.61
CA VAL A 44 18.78 4.26 -3.60
C VAL A 44 19.23 5.68 -3.28
N LEU A 45 19.46 5.98 -1.99
CA LEU A 45 19.92 7.28 -1.51
C LEU A 45 21.39 7.55 -1.82
N GLU A 46 22.16 6.51 -2.13
CA GLU A 46 23.60 6.60 -2.37
C GLU A 46 23.90 6.63 -3.89
N PRO A 47 25.14 6.98 -4.29
CA PRO A 47 25.62 6.69 -5.64
C PRO A 47 25.47 5.19 -5.97
N VAL A 48 25.30 4.88 -7.25
CA VAL A 48 25.14 3.50 -7.69
C VAL A 48 26.41 2.71 -7.38
N THR A 49 26.25 1.59 -6.69
CA THR A 49 27.34 0.69 -6.32
C THR A 49 27.62 -0.39 -7.37
N TYR A 50 26.66 -0.69 -8.24
CA TYR A 50 26.78 -1.71 -9.28
C TYR A 50 27.34 -1.11 -10.58
N LYS A 51 28.56 -1.51 -10.96
CA LYS A 51 29.25 -1.00 -12.15
C LYS A 51 28.43 -1.14 -13.44
N GLU A 52 27.75 -2.26 -13.63
CA GLU A 52 26.93 -2.47 -14.84
C GLU A 52 25.82 -1.40 -14.99
N ILE A 53 25.19 -0.98 -13.89
CA ILE A 53 24.16 0.06 -13.90
C ILE A 53 24.79 1.43 -14.16
N GLU A 54 25.94 1.69 -13.54
CA GLU A 54 26.71 2.92 -13.76
C GLU A 54 27.15 3.05 -15.23
N ASP A 55 27.75 2.01 -15.80
CA ASP A 55 28.27 1.99 -17.16
C ASP A 55 27.13 2.17 -18.18
N ILE A 56 26.03 1.43 -18.03
CA ILE A 56 24.85 1.57 -18.90
C ILE A 56 24.30 3.00 -18.79
N GLY A 57 24.09 3.51 -17.58
CA GLY A 57 23.48 4.81 -17.37
C GLY A 57 24.35 5.98 -17.86
N ARG A 58 25.68 5.88 -17.77
CA ARG A 58 26.63 6.89 -18.27
C ARG A 58 26.73 6.89 -19.79
N ASN A 59 26.70 5.71 -20.42
CA ASN A 59 26.88 5.57 -21.85
C ASN A 59 25.57 5.77 -22.64
N PHE A 60 24.41 5.65 -21.98
CA PHE A 60 23.13 5.80 -22.63
C PHE A 60 22.77 7.27 -22.87
N LYS A 61 22.71 7.66 -24.15
CA LYS A 61 22.28 8.99 -24.60
C LYS A 61 20.84 8.94 -25.11
N ILE A 62 19.90 9.46 -24.32
CA ILE A 62 18.48 9.46 -24.69
C ILE A 62 18.22 10.23 -26.00
N GLU A 63 18.98 11.29 -26.29
CA GLU A 63 18.83 12.12 -27.51
C GLU A 63 19.09 11.32 -28.80
N ASP A 64 20.09 10.44 -28.75
CA ASP A 64 20.51 9.62 -29.90
C ASP A 64 19.62 8.39 -30.09
N ASN A 65 18.74 8.08 -29.13
CA ASN A 65 17.96 6.85 -29.03
C ASN A 65 16.44 7.10 -28.95
N ILE A 66 15.94 8.17 -29.59
CA ILE A 66 14.51 8.53 -29.59
C ILE A 66 13.64 7.40 -30.19
N ASP A 67 14.20 6.65 -31.13
CA ASP A 67 13.56 5.51 -31.76
C ASP A 67 13.41 4.31 -30.82
N LEU A 68 14.03 4.27 -29.63
CA LEU A 68 13.78 3.23 -28.62
C LEU A 68 12.44 3.40 -27.88
N TYR A 69 11.67 4.46 -28.20
CA TYR A 69 10.39 4.74 -27.56
C TYR A 69 9.23 4.61 -28.56
N THR A 70 8.15 3.96 -28.13
CA THR A 70 6.92 3.79 -28.90
C THR A 70 6.21 5.13 -29.18
N LYS A 71 6.31 6.08 -28.25
CA LYS A 71 5.79 7.45 -28.40
C LYS A 71 6.92 8.46 -28.33
N GLN A 72 7.41 8.94 -29.47
CA GLN A 72 8.57 9.84 -29.52
C GLN A 72 8.33 11.21 -28.85
N ASP A 73 7.08 11.69 -28.77
CA ASP A 73 6.77 12.98 -28.12
C ASP A 73 7.05 12.99 -26.62
N VAL A 74 7.11 11.82 -25.97
CA VAL A 74 7.49 11.73 -24.55
C VAL A 74 8.95 12.13 -24.35
N VAL A 75 9.81 11.81 -25.32
CA VAL A 75 11.23 12.17 -25.31
C VAL A 75 11.39 13.67 -25.49
N LYS A 76 10.63 14.30 -26.39
CA LYS A 76 10.60 15.76 -26.55
C LYS A 76 10.15 16.47 -25.26
N THR A 77 9.12 15.95 -24.61
CA THR A 77 8.61 16.50 -23.35
C THR A 77 9.67 16.40 -22.25
N PHE A 78 10.35 15.26 -22.16
CA PHE A 78 11.46 15.03 -21.25
C PHE A 78 12.62 16.00 -21.46
N PHE A 79 13.09 16.21 -22.70
CA PHE A 79 14.15 17.17 -22.98
C PHE A 79 13.75 18.63 -22.77
N ASN A 80 12.48 18.96 -22.96
CA ASN A 80 12.01 20.29 -22.61
C ASN A 80 12.09 20.51 -21.09
N GLN A 81 11.75 19.51 -20.27
CA GLN A 81 11.86 19.61 -18.82
C GLN A 81 13.30 19.57 -18.32
N ILE A 82 14.18 18.76 -18.93
CA ILE A 82 15.59 18.66 -18.51
C ILE A 82 16.30 20.01 -18.57
N LYS A 83 15.93 20.87 -19.55
CA LYS A 83 16.46 22.24 -19.70
C LYS A 83 16.14 23.15 -18.53
N PHE A 84 15.04 22.90 -17.82
CA PHE A 84 14.62 23.67 -16.63
C PHE A 84 15.12 23.04 -15.32
N GLY A 85 15.66 21.82 -15.38
CA GLY A 85 16.06 21.03 -14.21
C GLY A 85 14.89 20.36 -13.48
N PHE A 86 15.21 19.26 -12.83
CA PHE A 86 14.29 18.45 -12.01
C PHE A 86 14.49 18.73 -10.51
N LEU A 87 13.66 18.11 -9.66
CA LEU A 87 13.90 18.04 -8.23
C LEU A 87 15.34 17.53 -7.94
N PRO A 88 16.13 18.25 -7.12
CA PRO A 88 17.47 17.80 -6.74
C PRO A 88 17.48 16.46 -5.99
N ARG A 89 18.61 15.75 -6.03
CA ARG A 89 18.84 14.55 -5.21
C ARG A 89 18.95 14.90 -3.73
N GLY A 90 18.44 14.04 -2.86
CA GLY A 90 18.36 14.26 -1.41
C GLY A 90 17.18 15.11 -0.95
N GLU A 91 16.43 15.70 -1.88
CA GLU A 91 15.19 16.41 -1.57
C GLU A 91 13.99 15.45 -1.49
N VAL A 92 12.97 15.86 -0.73
CA VAL A 92 11.80 15.04 -0.48
C VAL A 92 10.81 15.14 -1.62
N PHE A 93 10.46 13.99 -2.19
CA PHE A 93 9.44 13.86 -3.23
C PHE A 93 8.03 13.69 -2.64
N THR A 94 7.04 14.37 -3.23
CA THR A 94 5.61 14.18 -2.99
C THR A 94 4.79 14.35 -4.28
N LEU A 95 3.68 13.61 -4.37
CA LEU A 95 2.72 13.69 -5.49
C LEU A 95 1.77 14.90 -5.40
N HIS A 96 1.81 15.66 -4.30
CA HIS A 96 0.89 16.77 -4.07
C HIS A 96 1.43 18.12 -4.53
N VAL A 97 2.69 18.18 -4.97
CA VAL A 97 3.27 19.35 -5.62
C VAL A 97 3.14 19.18 -7.12
N ASP A 98 2.38 20.08 -7.76
CA ASP A 98 2.07 20.00 -9.20
C ASP A 98 3.32 19.90 -10.08
N ARG A 99 4.40 20.59 -9.72
CA ARG A 99 5.68 20.51 -10.45
C ARG A 99 6.31 19.12 -10.32
N GLN A 100 6.54 18.64 -9.09
CA GLN A 100 7.16 17.33 -8.84
C GLN A 100 6.30 16.20 -9.46
N MET A 101 4.98 16.34 -9.40
CA MET A 101 4.06 15.44 -10.06
C MET A 101 4.28 15.43 -11.58
N LYS A 102 4.32 16.60 -12.26
CA LYS A 102 4.57 16.65 -13.71
C LYS A 102 5.91 15.99 -14.08
N GLU A 103 6.95 16.24 -13.31
CA GLU A 103 8.28 15.66 -13.54
C GLU A 103 8.27 14.13 -13.39
N VAL A 104 7.67 13.59 -12.31
CA VAL A 104 7.64 12.13 -12.10
C VAL A 104 6.75 11.41 -13.14
N LEU A 105 5.71 12.08 -13.63
CA LEU A 105 4.90 11.56 -14.74
C LEU A 105 5.69 11.47 -16.04
N THR A 106 6.55 12.44 -16.30
CA THR A 106 7.48 12.37 -17.45
C THR A 106 8.41 11.16 -17.32
N PHE A 107 8.96 10.92 -16.12
CA PHE A 107 9.81 9.76 -15.88
C PHE A 107 9.06 8.45 -16.08
N PHE A 108 7.84 8.35 -15.55
CA PHE A 108 6.97 7.20 -15.78
C PHE A 108 6.72 6.99 -17.29
N HIS A 109 6.38 8.02 -18.05
CA HIS A 109 6.13 7.89 -19.49
C HIS A 109 7.37 7.43 -20.27
N MET A 110 8.55 7.94 -19.93
CA MET A 110 9.81 7.48 -20.54
C MET A 110 10.02 5.97 -20.30
N LEU A 111 9.81 5.50 -19.07
CA LEU A 111 9.93 4.09 -18.72
C LEU A 111 8.82 3.23 -19.36
N TYR A 112 7.57 3.70 -19.34
CA TYR A 112 6.42 2.95 -19.82
C TYR A 112 6.42 2.81 -21.36
N PHE A 113 6.79 3.87 -22.09
CA PHE A 113 6.79 3.84 -23.55
C PHE A 113 8.10 3.34 -24.19
N ALA A 114 9.10 2.94 -23.40
CA ALA A 114 10.26 2.21 -23.91
C ALA A 114 9.81 0.93 -24.64
N LYS A 115 10.29 0.71 -25.87
CA LYS A 115 9.79 -0.32 -26.80
C LYS A 115 9.91 -1.74 -26.27
N ASP A 116 10.98 -2.02 -25.55
CA ASP A 116 11.30 -3.32 -24.99
C ASP A 116 12.02 -3.18 -23.64
N PHE A 117 12.33 -4.33 -23.04
CA PHE A 117 12.95 -4.38 -21.72
C PHE A 117 14.36 -3.80 -21.70
N ASP A 118 15.11 -3.89 -22.82
CA ASP A 118 16.46 -3.34 -22.94
C ASP A 118 16.43 -1.80 -22.91
N ALA A 119 15.57 -1.19 -23.73
CA ALA A 119 15.33 0.25 -23.71
C ALA A 119 14.84 0.72 -22.34
N PHE A 120 13.95 -0.04 -21.70
CA PHE A 120 13.45 0.25 -20.35
C PHE A 120 14.58 0.24 -19.31
N VAL A 121 15.44 -0.79 -19.33
CA VAL A 121 16.58 -0.89 -18.42
C VAL A 121 17.60 0.22 -18.65
N LYS A 122 17.95 0.53 -19.91
CA LYS A 122 18.85 1.63 -20.25
C LYS A 122 18.33 2.96 -19.72
N THR A 123 17.04 3.22 -19.90
CA THR A 123 16.34 4.39 -19.37
C THR A 123 16.35 4.41 -17.84
N ALA A 124 16.06 3.28 -17.19
CA ALA A 124 16.06 3.17 -15.73
C ALA A 124 17.45 3.39 -15.12
N CYS A 125 18.51 2.85 -15.74
CA CYS A 125 19.89 3.08 -15.32
C CYS A 125 20.27 4.55 -15.42
N TRP A 126 19.92 5.20 -16.54
CA TRP A 126 20.13 6.63 -16.71
C TRP A 126 19.40 7.44 -15.61
N MET A 127 18.13 7.11 -15.32
CA MET A 127 17.37 7.79 -14.28
C MET A 127 17.98 7.57 -12.89
N ARG A 128 18.37 6.35 -12.55
CA ARG A 128 18.99 6.00 -11.26
C ARG A 128 20.22 6.86 -10.95
N LEU A 129 20.95 7.31 -11.97
CA LEU A 129 22.11 8.19 -11.85
C LEU A 129 21.72 9.67 -11.76
N ASN A 130 20.77 10.11 -12.57
CA ASN A 130 20.57 11.52 -12.91
C ASN A 130 19.35 12.21 -12.26
N VAL A 131 18.41 11.48 -11.67
CA VAL A 131 17.18 12.07 -11.08
C VAL A 131 17.07 11.84 -9.57
N ASN A 132 16.17 12.57 -8.91
CA ASN A 132 15.85 12.38 -7.50
C ASN A 132 15.44 10.93 -7.20
N GLU A 133 16.01 10.37 -6.13
CA GLU A 133 15.86 8.98 -5.74
C GLU A 133 14.41 8.59 -5.40
N GLY A 134 13.64 9.46 -4.74
CA GLY A 134 12.23 9.22 -4.45
C GLY A 134 11.38 9.18 -5.72
N MET A 135 11.63 10.09 -6.66
CA MET A 135 10.95 10.12 -7.96
C MET A 135 11.31 8.90 -8.82
N PHE A 136 12.58 8.50 -8.83
CA PHE A 136 13.04 7.30 -9.51
C PHE A 136 12.36 6.04 -8.97
N VAL A 137 12.38 5.83 -7.65
CA VAL A 137 11.74 4.67 -7.01
C VAL A 137 10.26 4.62 -7.34
N TYR A 138 9.56 5.75 -7.25
CA TYR A 138 8.15 5.83 -7.58
C TYR A 138 7.89 5.50 -9.06
N ALA A 139 8.57 6.16 -9.98
CA ALA A 139 8.37 5.97 -11.43
C ALA A 139 8.71 4.54 -11.87
N LEU A 140 9.81 3.96 -11.36
CA LEU A 140 10.20 2.58 -11.63
C LEU A 140 9.15 1.60 -11.09
N THR A 141 8.70 1.78 -9.85
CA THR A 141 7.69 0.90 -9.23
C THR A 141 6.40 0.88 -10.06
N VAL A 142 5.88 2.06 -10.44
CA VAL A 142 4.69 2.13 -11.29
C VAL A 142 4.96 1.54 -12.68
N ALA A 143 6.10 1.83 -13.31
CA ALA A 143 6.42 1.27 -14.63
C ALA A 143 6.51 -0.27 -14.60
N VAL A 144 7.17 -0.86 -13.60
CA VAL A 144 7.28 -2.32 -13.45
C VAL A 144 5.90 -2.97 -13.31
N ARG A 145 4.97 -2.33 -12.58
CA ARG A 145 3.61 -2.84 -12.37
C ARG A 145 2.72 -2.78 -13.60
N HIS A 146 2.98 -1.86 -14.53
CA HIS A 146 2.08 -1.62 -15.68
C HIS A 146 2.64 -2.11 -17.02
N ARG A 147 3.94 -2.40 -17.14
CA ARG A 147 4.54 -2.90 -18.37
C ARG A 147 4.32 -4.41 -18.56
N ASP A 148 3.95 -4.82 -19.77
CA ASP A 148 3.71 -6.23 -20.11
C ASP A 148 4.97 -7.11 -19.98
N ASP A 149 6.15 -6.58 -20.32
CA ASP A 149 7.42 -7.29 -20.26
C ASP A 149 8.05 -7.37 -18.87
N CYS A 150 7.42 -6.72 -17.88
CA CYS A 150 7.76 -6.77 -16.45
C CYS A 150 6.85 -7.71 -15.64
N LYS A 151 5.85 -8.36 -16.27
CA LYS A 151 4.97 -9.32 -15.58
C LYS A 151 5.75 -10.43 -14.90
N GLY A 152 5.43 -10.69 -13.63
CA GLY A 152 6.13 -11.68 -12.81
C GLY A 152 7.36 -11.13 -12.06
N ILE A 153 7.75 -9.87 -12.28
CA ILE A 153 8.79 -9.22 -11.48
C ILE A 153 8.24 -8.86 -10.10
N VAL A 154 8.95 -9.29 -9.06
CA VAL A 154 8.62 -9.05 -7.65
C VAL A 154 9.45 -7.87 -7.15
N LEU A 155 8.79 -6.74 -6.91
CA LEU A 155 9.42 -5.57 -6.29
C LEU A 155 9.75 -5.84 -4.81
N PRO A 156 10.88 -5.31 -4.28
CA PRO A 156 11.15 -5.26 -2.84
C PRO A 156 10.01 -4.59 -2.08
N PRO A 157 9.75 -4.97 -0.81
CA PRO A 157 8.80 -4.24 0.01
C PRO A 157 9.21 -2.75 0.14
N PRO A 158 8.27 -1.79 0.06
CA PRO A 158 8.60 -0.37 0.15
C PRO A 158 9.32 0.02 1.44
N TYR A 159 9.05 -0.71 2.53
CA TYR A 159 9.70 -0.51 3.81
C TYR A 159 11.18 -0.92 3.83
N GLU A 160 11.63 -1.81 2.93
CA GLU A 160 13.06 -2.11 2.78
C GLU A 160 13.75 -1.14 1.82
N ILE A 161 13.06 -0.62 0.80
CA ILE A 161 13.63 0.39 -0.12
C ILE A 161 13.83 1.72 0.60
N TYR A 162 12.82 2.15 1.36
CA TYR A 162 12.81 3.45 2.04
C TYR A 162 12.29 3.32 3.49
N PRO A 163 13.14 2.86 4.42
CA PRO A 163 12.72 2.55 5.80
C PRO A 163 12.17 3.75 6.59
N TYR A 164 12.56 4.98 6.22
CA TYR A 164 12.19 6.23 6.91
C TYR A 164 10.69 6.51 7.01
N TYR A 165 9.87 5.90 6.13
CA TYR A 165 8.41 6.01 6.20
C TYR A 165 7.77 4.98 7.16
N PHE A 166 8.54 3.98 7.60
CA PHE A 166 8.00 2.81 8.30
C PHE A 166 8.60 2.60 9.70
N VAL A 167 9.77 3.17 9.96
CA VAL A 167 10.55 3.00 11.19
C VAL A 167 10.67 4.33 11.93
N ARG A 168 10.44 4.30 13.24
CA ARG A 168 10.57 5.50 14.08
C ARG A 168 11.98 6.09 14.04
N SER A 169 12.05 7.41 14.17
CA SER A 169 13.31 8.16 14.14
C SER A 169 14.32 7.67 15.17
N ASP A 170 13.89 7.33 16.39
CA ASP A 170 14.80 6.91 17.46
C ASP A 170 15.52 5.59 17.13
N VAL A 171 14.86 4.68 16.41
CA VAL A 171 15.43 3.41 15.96
C VAL A 171 16.45 3.63 14.85
N ILE A 172 16.12 4.46 13.86
CA ILE A 172 17.05 4.83 12.77
C ILE A 172 18.30 5.52 13.34
N GLN A 173 18.14 6.44 14.29
CA GLN A 173 19.26 7.12 14.94
C GLN A 173 20.17 6.15 15.70
N ARG A 174 19.63 5.11 16.35
CA ARG A 174 20.45 4.06 16.98
C ARG A 174 21.25 3.27 15.94
N ALA A 175 20.64 2.93 14.80
CA ALA A 175 21.36 2.26 13.72
C ALA A 175 22.51 3.13 13.20
N TYR A 176 22.29 4.44 13.05
CA TYR A 176 23.35 5.39 12.68
C TYR A 176 24.48 5.43 13.70
N MET A 177 24.16 5.54 14.99
CA MET A 177 25.19 5.54 16.04
C MET A 177 26.02 4.26 16.03
N LEU A 178 25.38 3.10 15.86
CA LEU A 178 26.09 1.82 15.76
C LEU A 178 26.98 1.77 14.53
N LYS A 179 26.49 2.23 13.37
CA LYS A 179 27.28 2.30 12.14
C LYS A 179 28.49 3.23 12.30
N MET A 180 28.31 4.42 12.86
CA MET A 180 29.38 5.40 13.12
C MET A 180 30.44 4.88 14.08
N ARG A 181 30.06 4.02 15.04
CA ARG A 181 30.97 3.41 16.01
C ARG A 181 31.54 2.07 15.54
N ASN A 182 31.43 1.75 14.25
CA ASN A 182 31.83 0.46 13.68
C ASN A 182 31.30 -0.74 14.49
N GLY A 183 30.04 -0.66 14.90
CA GLY A 183 29.35 -1.73 15.58
C GLY A 183 29.65 -1.88 17.06
N LEU A 184 30.41 -0.95 17.67
CA LEU A 184 30.70 -0.94 19.09
C LEU A 184 29.44 -0.60 19.89
N LEU A 185 28.91 -1.61 20.59
CA LEU A 185 27.72 -1.53 21.42
C LEU A 185 28.13 -1.38 22.89
N ASP A 186 27.53 -0.39 23.58
CA ASP A 186 27.49 -0.40 25.04
C ASP A 186 26.39 -1.38 25.46
N GLU A 187 26.74 -2.43 26.19
CA GLU A 187 25.82 -3.51 26.57
C GLU A 187 24.70 -3.04 27.50
N LYS A 188 24.97 -2.10 28.42
CA LYS A 188 23.95 -1.58 29.34
C LYS A 188 22.92 -0.77 28.57
N VAL A 189 23.40 0.13 27.71
CA VAL A 189 22.57 0.94 26.82
C VAL A 189 21.84 0.05 25.81
N GLY A 190 22.51 -0.99 25.30
CA GLY A 190 21.94 -1.98 24.41
C GLY A 190 20.79 -2.73 25.05
N HIS A 191 20.95 -3.24 26.27
CA HIS A 191 19.89 -3.93 26.99
C HIS A 191 18.69 -2.99 27.27
N PHE A 192 18.96 -1.76 27.74
CA PHE A 192 17.91 -0.76 27.98
C PHE A 192 17.08 -0.46 26.72
N TYR A 193 17.74 -0.27 25.58
CA TYR A 193 17.10 0.08 24.31
C TYR A 193 16.70 -1.12 23.45
N GLY A 194 16.91 -2.36 23.92
CA GLY A 194 16.56 -3.57 23.18
C GLY A 194 17.40 -3.80 21.93
N ILE A 195 18.68 -3.47 21.99
CA ILE A 195 19.65 -3.71 20.93
C ILE A 195 20.32 -5.06 21.22
N ARG A 196 20.18 -6.01 20.30
CA ARG A 196 20.89 -7.30 20.32
C ARG A 196 21.83 -7.39 19.13
N LYS A 197 23.09 -7.75 19.40
CA LYS A 197 24.08 -8.08 18.37
C LYS A 197 24.21 -9.61 18.28
N THR A 198 24.23 -10.14 17.06
CA THR A 198 24.53 -11.57 16.80
C THR A 198 25.98 -11.74 16.34
N ASP A 199 26.46 -12.99 16.33
CA ASP A 199 27.83 -13.34 15.91
C ASP A 199 28.13 -13.03 14.43
N LYS A 200 27.10 -12.78 13.61
CA LYS A 200 27.22 -12.45 12.18
C LYS A 200 27.05 -10.96 11.89
N ASP A 201 27.35 -10.09 12.86
CA ASP A 201 27.18 -8.63 12.77
C ASP A 201 25.75 -8.20 12.33
N VAL A 202 24.75 -8.98 12.72
CA VAL A 202 23.33 -8.58 12.63
C VAL A 202 22.93 -7.89 13.91
N TYR A 203 22.46 -6.66 13.79
CA TYR A 203 21.98 -5.80 14.86
C TYR A 203 20.46 -5.76 14.82
N ILE A 204 19.81 -6.25 15.88
CA ILE A 204 18.36 -6.19 16.04
C ILE A 204 18.04 -5.08 17.03
N ILE A 205 17.26 -4.10 16.62
CA ILE A 205 16.86 -2.95 17.45
C ILE A 205 15.35 -3.03 17.68
N ASP A 206 14.93 -3.07 18.95
CA ASP A 206 13.52 -3.06 19.31
C ASP A 206 12.89 -1.66 19.08
N GLU A 207 11.75 -1.63 18.40
CA GLU A 207 10.89 -0.43 18.34
C GLU A 207 9.90 -0.47 19.51
N ASN A 208 10.09 0.40 20.50
CA ASN A 208 9.36 0.32 21.78
C ASN A 208 7.95 0.93 21.68
N VAL A 209 6.92 0.09 21.81
CA VAL A 209 5.50 0.50 21.81
C VAL A 209 5.00 1.13 23.11
N PHE A 210 5.75 1.09 24.21
CA PHE A 210 5.36 1.63 25.53
C PHE A 210 5.93 3.02 25.86
N ASP A 211 6.53 3.69 24.88
CA ASP A 211 7.14 4.99 25.12
C ASP A 211 6.07 6.06 25.42
N THR A 212 5.97 6.50 26.67
CA THR A 212 4.95 7.49 27.07
C THR A 212 5.10 8.84 26.36
N ARG A 213 6.30 9.13 25.83
CA ARG A 213 6.55 10.35 25.04
C ARG A 213 5.80 10.35 23.71
N VAL A 214 5.37 9.17 23.23
CA VAL A 214 4.59 9.05 21.98
C VAL A 214 3.08 9.16 22.21
N TYR A 215 2.61 9.16 23.46
CA TYR A 215 1.18 9.25 23.78
C TYR A 215 0.68 10.70 23.72
N LEU A 216 -0.13 11.00 22.71
CA LEU A 216 -0.79 12.28 22.48
C LEU A 216 -2.29 12.20 22.79
N ASN A 217 -2.96 11.09 22.47
CA ASN A 217 -4.38 10.87 22.76
C ASN A 217 -4.77 9.37 22.69
N ASP A 218 -6.03 9.07 22.95
CA ASP A 218 -6.58 7.72 22.98
C ASP A 218 -6.54 6.97 21.63
N GLU A 219 -6.38 7.66 20.49
CA GLU A 219 -6.18 7.00 19.19
C GLU A 219 -4.83 6.28 19.10
N ASP A 220 -3.86 6.63 19.94
CA ASP A 220 -2.55 5.97 19.98
C ASP A 220 -2.66 4.48 20.36
N ARG A 221 -3.77 4.06 20.97
CA ARG A 221 -4.09 2.65 21.22
C ARG A 221 -4.19 1.83 19.93
N LEU A 222 -4.44 2.48 18.79
CA LEU A 222 -4.59 1.83 17.47
C LEU A 222 -3.28 1.75 16.68
N ARG A 223 -2.16 2.25 17.20
CA ARG A 223 -0.88 2.30 16.45
C ARG A 223 -0.40 0.94 15.97
N TYR A 224 -0.67 -0.13 16.71
CA TYR A 224 -0.32 -1.48 16.26
C TYR A 224 -0.98 -1.87 14.92
N PHE A 225 -2.12 -1.25 14.59
CA PHE A 225 -2.84 -1.43 13.34
C PHE A 225 -2.47 -0.33 12.35
N THR A 226 -2.62 0.95 12.73
CA THR A 226 -2.42 2.09 11.81
C THR A 226 -0.97 2.27 11.36
N GLU A 227 0.00 1.85 12.19
CA GLU A 227 1.43 1.84 11.87
C GLU A 227 1.95 0.47 11.38
N ASP A 228 1.07 -0.52 11.18
CA ASP A 228 1.47 -1.81 10.63
C ASP A 228 2.10 -1.64 9.24
N ILE A 229 3.26 -2.26 9.04
CA ILE A 229 4.07 -2.07 7.82
C ILE A 229 3.37 -2.62 6.58
N ASP A 230 2.64 -3.73 6.69
CA ASP A 230 1.99 -4.35 5.54
C ASP A 230 0.62 -3.71 5.25
N LEU A 231 -0.05 -3.13 6.25
CA LEU A 231 -1.23 -2.29 6.02
C LEU A 231 -0.87 -1.05 5.19
N ASN A 232 0.19 -0.34 5.59
CA ASN A 232 0.67 0.83 4.84
C ASN A 232 1.22 0.44 3.46
N THR A 233 1.86 -0.73 3.34
CA THR A 233 2.31 -1.28 2.06
C THR A 233 1.15 -1.64 1.14
N TYR A 234 0.06 -2.19 1.68
CA TYR A 234 -1.17 -2.48 0.92
C TYR A 234 -1.76 -1.20 0.31
N TYR A 235 -1.81 -0.10 1.08
CA TYR A 235 -2.29 1.18 0.57
C TYR A 235 -1.35 1.80 -0.47
N TYR A 236 -0.03 1.68 -0.28
CA TYR A 236 0.95 2.08 -1.29
C TYR A 236 0.76 1.33 -2.61
N TYR A 237 0.67 0.00 -2.59
CA TYR A 237 0.48 -0.76 -3.82
C TYR A 237 -0.91 -0.56 -4.44
N PHE A 238 -1.95 -0.29 -3.64
CA PHE A 238 -3.25 0.13 -4.17
C PHE A 238 -3.14 1.39 -5.03
N HIS A 239 -2.39 2.39 -4.56
CA HIS A 239 -2.10 3.58 -5.35
C HIS A 239 -1.21 3.26 -6.57
N VAL A 240 -0.22 2.38 -6.45
CA VAL A 240 0.65 2.01 -7.59
C VAL A 240 -0.13 1.28 -8.69
N ASP A 241 -1.05 0.39 -8.32
CA ASP A 241 -1.89 -0.34 -9.27
C ASP A 241 -2.94 0.59 -9.92
N PHE A 242 -3.50 1.55 -9.16
CA PHE A 242 -4.51 2.48 -9.66
C PHE A 242 -4.16 3.96 -9.41
N PRO A 243 -3.06 4.49 -9.97
CA PRO A 243 -2.64 5.85 -9.63
C PRO A 243 -3.68 6.86 -10.10
N PHE A 244 -4.14 7.74 -9.20
CA PHE A 244 -5.23 8.68 -9.47
C PHE A 244 -5.03 9.55 -10.72
N TRP A 245 -3.79 9.74 -11.14
CA TRP A 245 -3.39 10.53 -12.31
C TRP A 245 -3.29 9.75 -13.62
N MET A 246 -3.29 8.42 -13.55
CA MET A 246 -3.12 7.57 -14.71
C MET A 246 -4.43 7.50 -15.49
N ARG A 247 -4.31 7.68 -16.81
CA ARG A 247 -5.44 7.61 -17.73
C ARG A 247 -5.89 6.17 -17.94
N ASP A 248 -7.19 6.01 -18.23
CA ASP A 248 -7.82 4.71 -18.39
C ASP A 248 -7.32 3.93 -19.64
N ASP A 249 -6.65 4.58 -20.60
CA ASP A 249 -6.06 3.93 -21.79
C ASP A 249 -4.71 3.23 -21.51
N ILE A 250 -4.02 3.64 -20.43
CA ILE A 250 -2.76 3.04 -19.97
C ILE A 250 -3.05 1.86 -19.04
N ILE A 251 -4.08 1.97 -18.21
CA ILE A 251 -4.50 0.89 -17.33
C ILE A 251 -5.14 -0.22 -18.18
N ASN A 252 -4.75 -1.47 -17.91
CA ASN A 252 -5.17 -2.67 -18.64
C ASN A 252 -6.65 -2.64 -19.06
N LYS A 253 -6.94 -2.94 -20.33
CA LYS A 253 -8.28 -2.92 -20.96
C LYS A 253 -9.33 -3.79 -20.25
N ASN A 254 -8.92 -4.68 -19.34
CA ASN A 254 -9.80 -5.56 -18.61
C ASN A 254 -10.35 -4.98 -17.28
N THR A 255 -9.97 -3.74 -16.88
CA THR A 255 -10.45 -3.13 -15.62
C THR A 255 -11.60 -2.15 -15.86
N ASN A 256 -12.78 -2.66 -16.21
CA ASN A 256 -13.99 -1.84 -16.42
C ASN A 256 -14.63 -1.29 -15.12
N ARG A 257 -14.05 -1.56 -13.95
CA ARG A 257 -14.63 -1.27 -12.62
C ARG A 257 -13.65 -0.61 -11.65
N ARG A 258 -12.74 0.21 -12.18
CA ARG A 258 -11.63 0.82 -11.44
C ARG A 258 -12.13 1.67 -10.28
N TRP A 259 -13.13 2.49 -10.52
CA TRP A 259 -13.57 3.50 -9.58
C TRP A 259 -14.52 2.94 -8.53
N GLU A 260 -15.36 1.97 -8.90
CA GLU A 260 -16.12 1.15 -7.95
C GLU A 260 -15.17 0.41 -7.01
N TYR A 261 -14.12 -0.21 -7.55
CA TYR A 261 -13.10 -0.88 -6.73
C TYR A 261 -12.39 0.08 -5.79
N THR A 262 -12.06 1.29 -6.27
CA THR A 262 -11.44 2.33 -5.42
C THR A 262 -12.34 2.71 -4.25
N LEU A 263 -13.63 2.94 -4.50
CA LEU A 263 -14.60 3.26 -3.46
C LEU A 263 -14.77 2.10 -2.47
N TYR A 264 -14.83 0.88 -2.98
CA TYR A 264 -14.92 -0.33 -2.18
C TYR A 264 -13.70 -0.50 -1.26
N VAL A 265 -12.47 -0.31 -1.75
CA VAL A 265 -11.25 -0.39 -0.92
C VAL A 265 -11.29 0.63 0.22
N TYR A 266 -11.69 1.87 -0.03
CA TYR A 266 -11.82 2.86 1.04
C TYR A 266 -12.90 2.49 2.06
N GLN A 267 -14.05 1.96 1.63
CA GLN A 267 -15.07 1.46 2.54
C GLN A 267 -14.55 0.29 3.39
N GLN A 268 -13.83 -0.66 2.79
CA GLN A 268 -13.24 -1.80 3.51
C GLN A 268 -12.17 -1.36 4.51
N ILE A 269 -11.31 -0.38 4.17
CA ILE A 269 -10.34 0.21 5.11
C ILE A 269 -11.07 0.85 6.30
N LEU A 270 -12.16 1.60 6.06
CA LEU A 270 -12.96 2.21 7.12
C LEU A 270 -13.64 1.18 8.02
N ALA A 271 -14.25 0.15 7.44
CA ALA A 271 -14.87 -0.95 8.17
C ALA A 271 -13.83 -1.66 9.04
N ARG A 272 -12.67 -2.02 8.47
CA ARG A 272 -11.59 -2.69 9.18
C ARG A 272 -11.01 -1.84 10.31
N TYR A 273 -10.85 -0.53 10.08
CA TYR A 273 -10.44 0.42 11.12
C TYR A 273 -11.49 0.53 12.23
N TYR A 274 -12.77 0.58 11.90
CA TYR A 274 -13.86 0.63 12.88
C TYR A 274 -13.89 -0.62 13.77
N LEU A 275 -13.61 -1.81 13.21
CA LEU A 275 -13.47 -3.02 14.03
C LEU A 275 -12.34 -2.91 15.07
N GLU A 276 -11.18 -2.31 14.73
CA GLU A 276 -10.12 -2.05 15.72
C GLU A 276 -10.53 -1.00 16.76
N ARG A 277 -11.31 0.00 16.36
CA ARG A 277 -11.84 0.99 17.31
C ARG A 277 -12.67 0.30 18.38
N LEU A 278 -13.64 -0.52 17.98
CA LEU A 278 -14.48 -1.30 18.88
C LEU A 278 -13.66 -2.24 19.78
N SER A 279 -12.62 -2.85 19.21
CA SER A 279 -11.69 -3.72 19.93
C SER A 279 -11.00 -3.01 21.11
N ASN A 280 -10.72 -1.70 20.96
CA ASN A 280 -10.06 -0.87 21.98
C ASN A 280 -11.03 0.03 22.76
N GLY A 281 -12.35 -0.24 22.67
CA GLY A 281 -13.38 0.54 23.37
C GLY A 281 -13.56 1.95 22.82
N LEU A 282 -13.05 2.22 21.62
CA LEU A 282 -13.27 3.47 20.91
C LEU A 282 -14.60 3.38 20.14
N GLY A 283 -15.37 4.47 20.16
CA GLY A 283 -16.64 4.56 19.45
C GLY A 283 -16.49 4.70 17.93
N GLU A 284 -17.53 5.20 17.28
CA GLU A 284 -17.50 5.45 15.84
C GLU A 284 -16.35 6.37 15.39
N ILE A 285 -15.99 6.26 14.12
CA ILE A 285 -15.10 7.20 13.44
C ILE A 285 -15.83 8.55 13.37
N THR A 286 -15.23 9.60 13.92
CA THR A 286 -15.80 10.96 13.83
C THR A 286 -15.68 11.48 12.40
N THR A 287 -16.76 12.04 11.85
CA THR A 287 -16.69 12.68 10.53
C THR A 287 -15.93 14.00 10.61
N PHE A 288 -15.01 14.21 9.67
CA PHE A 288 -14.27 15.47 9.57
C PHE A 288 -15.17 16.67 9.25
N SER A 289 -14.88 17.82 9.85
CA SER A 289 -15.63 19.08 9.70
C SER A 289 -14.68 20.26 9.59
N TRP A 290 -14.83 21.08 8.56
CA TRP A 290 -14.06 22.32 8.35
C TRP A 290 -14.25 23.34 9.47
N ASN A 291 -15.47 23.40 10.02
CA ASN A 291 -15.88 24.39 11.02
C ASN A 291 -15.57 24.00 12.48
N LYS A 292 -14.91 22.86 12.71
CA LYS A 292 -14.57 22.37 14.05
C LYS A 292 -13.08 22.08 14.13
N PRO A 293 -12.44 22.32 15.29
CA PRO A 293 -11.06 21.92 15.47
C PRO A 293 -10.93 20.39 15.41
N ILE A 294 -9.82 19.93 14.85
CA ILE A 294 -9.40 18.52 14.91
C ILE A 294 -9.00 18.24 16.35
N ARG A 295 -9.92 17.65 17.13
CA ARG A 295 -9.72 17.37 18.56
C ARG A 295 -8.54 16.45 18.82
N LYS A 296 -8.38 15.41 17.99
CA LYS A 296 -7.38 14.35 18.14
C LYS A 296 -6.31 14.53 17.07
N GLY A 297 -5.16 15.05 17.50
CA GLY A 297 -3.98 15.25 16.68
C GLY A 297 -3.24 13.94 16.38
N TYR A 298 -2.09 14.05 15.73
CA TYR A 298 -1.20 12.93 15.45
C TYR A 298 0.27 13.39 15.48
N TRP A 299 1.12 12.60 16.14
CA TRP A 299 2.57 12.82 16.17
C TRP A 299 3.30 11.64 15.51
N PRO A 300 3.82 11.81 14.28
CA PRO A 300 4.40 10.72 13.50
C PRO A 300 5.63 10.04 14.09
N TRP A 301 6.50 10.78 14.80
CA TRP A 301 7.82 10.29 15.24
C TRP A 301 8.66 9.69 14.09
N LEU A 302 8.54 10.28 12.90
CA LEU A 302 9.28 9.91 11.70
C LEU A 302 10.18 11.06 11.26
N THR A 303 11.36 10.71 10.78
CA THR A 303 12.36 11.62 10.22
C THR A 303 12.75 11.08 8.86
N LEU A 304 12.70 11.95 7.86
CA LEU A 304 13.07 11.61 6.49
C LEU A 304 14.59 11.50 6.38
N HIS A 305 15.05 10.89 5.29
CA HIS A 305 16.48 10.66 5.04
C HIS A 305 17.37 11.91 5.12
N ASN A 306 16.83 13.08 4.79
CA ASN A 306 17.55 14.36 4.84
C ASN A 306 17.49 15.04 6.22
N GLY A 307 16.96 14.36 7.24
CA GLY A 307 16.86 14.87 8.62
C GLY A 307 15.61 15.72 8.89
N VAL A 308 14.80 16.03 7.88
CA VAL A 308 13.53 16.75 8.07
C VAL A 308 12.55 15.85 8.81
N GLN A 309 12.00 16.35 9.92
CA GLN A 309 10.98 15.66 10.69
C GLN A 309 9.60 15.84 10.04
N LEU A 310 8.81 14.75 9.97
CA LEU A 310 7.41 14.88 9.58
C LEU A 310 6.68 15.68 10.66
N PRO A 311 5.90 16.70 10.27
CA PRO A 311 5.38 17.67 11.21
C PRO A 311 4.28 17.06 12.07
N VAL A 312 4.24 17.49 13.34
CA VAL A 312 3.22 17.07 14.32
C VAL A 312 1.97 17.95 14.18
N ARG A 313 0.79 17.32 14.24
CA ARG A 313 -0.46 18.04 14.43
C ARG A 313 -0.94 17.81 15.86
N LEU A 314 -0.89 18.84 16.70
CA LEU A 314 -1.33 18.74 18.09
C LEU A 314 -2.86 18.61 18.20
N ASN A 315 -3.33 18.20 19.37
CA ASN A 315 -4.76 18.15 19.68
C ASN A 315 -5.41 19.54 19.56
N ASN A 316 -6.70 19.56 19.23
CA ASN A 316 -7.50 20.78 19.00
C ASN A 316 -6.95 21.72 17.91
N TYR A 317 -6.34 21.16 16.87
CA TYR A 317 -5.82 21.93 15.74
C TYR A 317 -6.95 22.60 14.94
N VAL A 318 -6.85 23.92 14.74
CA VAL A 318 -7.81 24.71 13.96
C VAL A 318 -7.40 24.71 12.49
N VAL A 319 -8.28 24.19 11.63
CA VAL A 319 -8.01 24.00 10.19
C VAL A 319 -8.22 25.28 9.40
N ALA A 320 -9.34 25.97 9.61
CA ALA A 320 -9.68 27.21 8.92
C ALA A 320 -8.92 28.40 9.53
N ARG A 321 -7.69 28.63 9.06
CA ARG A 321 -6.88 29.82 9.38
C ARG A 321 -6.96 30.82 8.23
N ASP A 322 -6.62 32.08 8.47
CA ASP A 322 -6.76 33.18 7.49
C ASP A 322 -6.13 32.85 6.12
N ASN A 323 -4.97 32.19 6.11
CA ASN A 323 -4.27 31.78 4.88
C ASN A 323 -4.90 30.56 4.16
N ASP A 324 -5.75 29.81 4.86
CA ASP A 324 -6.32 28.53 4.40
C ASP A 324 -7.80 28.67 3.95
N VAL A 325 -8.47 29.79 4.27
CA VAL A 325 -9.91 30.01 4.02
C VAL A 325 -10.30 29.77 2.55
N ASN A 326 -9.52 30.30 1.61
CA ASN A 326 -9.83 30.13 0.18
C ASN A 326 -9.76 28.67 -0.27
N LEU A 327 -8.80 27.90 0.27
CA LEU A 327 -8.65 26.48 -0.05
C LEU A 327 -9.76 25.65 0.58
N VAL A 328 -10.17 25.97 1.81
CA VAL A 328 -11.32 25.37 2.49
C VAL A 328 -12.60 25.61 1.69
N ASN A 329 -12.87 26.86 1.32
CA ASN A 329 -14.04 27.23 0.51
C ASN A 329 -14.05 26.48 -0.83
N LEU A 330 -12.89 26.34 -1.48
CA LEU A 330 -12.77 25.60 -2.72
C LEU A 330 -13.09 24.11 -2.53
N ALA A 331 -12.59 23.49 -1.46
CA ALA A 331 -12.90 22.09 -1.13
C ALA A 331 -14.40 21.90 -0.86
N GLU A 332 -15.03 22.77 -0.06
CA GLU A 332 -16.46 22.72 0.21
C GLU A 332 -17.32 22.92 -1.05
N ASN A 333 -16.90 23.82 -1.94
CA ASN A 333 -17.59 24.03 -3.22
C ASN A 333 -17.53 22.78 -4.11
N TYR A 334 -16.39 22.10 -4.17
CA TYR A 334 -16.29 20.83 -4.90
C TYR A 334 -17.22 19.76 -4.32
N GLU A 335 -17.22 19.57 -3.01
CA GLU A 335 -18.13 18.62 -2.35
C GLU A 335 -19.60 18.97 -2.63
N LYS A 336 -19.95 20.26 -2.62
CA LYS A 336 -21.30 20.73 -2.94
C LYS A 336 -21.71 20.38 -4.36
N ILE A 337 -20.85 20.60 -5.36
CA ILE A 337 -21.20 20.29 -6.75
C ILE A 337 -21.43 18.78 -6.94
N ILE A 338 -20.60 17.91 -6.33
CA ILE A 338 -20.82 16.46 -6.38
C ILE A 338 -22.12 16.07 -5.68
N ASN A 339 -22.41 16.62 -4.50
CA ASN A 339 -23.68 16.36 -3.80
C ASN A 339 -24.88 16.75 -4.66
N GLU A 340 -24.85 17.94 -5.27
CA GLU A 340 -25.91 18.38 -6.18
C GLU A 340 -26.03 17.49 -7.41
N ALA A 341 -24.91 17.04 -7.99
CA ALA A 341 -24.89 16.12 -9.12
C ALA A 341 -25.56 14.78 -8.76
N ILE A 342 -25.26 14.24 -7.58
CA ILE A 342 -25.90 13.02 -7.08
C ILE A 342 -27.40 13.27 -6.95
N VAL A 343 -27.85 14.36 -6.32
CA VAL A 343 -29.28 14.62 -6.13
C VAL A 343 -30.02 14.83 -7.46
N LYS A 344 -29.44 15.59 -8.40
CA LYS A 344 -29.98 15.86 -9.74
C LYS A 344 -29.96 14.61 -10.63
N GLY A 345 -29.04 13.68 -10.38
CA GLY A 345 -28.84 12.47 -11.18
C GLY A 345 -27.94 12.67 -12.41
N PHE A 346 -27.28 13.82 -12.56
CA PHE A 346 -26.29 14.05 -13.62
C PHE A 346 -25.39 15.25 -13.29
N VAL A 347 -24.25 15.34 -13.99
CA VAL A 347 -23.38 16.52 -14.02
C VAL A 347 -22.85 16.77 -15.44
N GLU A 348 -22.73 18.03 -15.82
CA GLU A 348 -22.11 18.44 -17.08
C GLU A 348 -20.78 19.12 -16.80
N ILE A 349 -19.71 18.59 -17.40
CA ILE A 349 -18.34 19.08 -17.22
C ILE A 349 -17.71 19.17 -18.61
N ASN A 350 -17.18 20.34 -18.96
CA ASN A 350 -16.59 20.58 -20.28
C ASN A 350 -17.53 20.21 -21.44
N GLY A 351 -18.85 20.38 -21.31
CA GLY A 351 -19.82 19.99 -22.34
C GLY A 351 -20.06 18.48 -22.47
N LYS A 352 -19.46 17.65 -21.60
CA LYS A 352 -19.77 16.22 -21.48
C LYS A 352 -20.70 15.99 -20.28
N ARG A 353 -21.81 15.31 -20.53
CA ARG A 353 -22.76 14.89 -19.50
C ARG A 353 -22.38 13.53 -18.93
N PHE A 354 -22.42 13.41 -17.61
CA PHE A 354 -22.25 12.18 -16.85
C PHE A 354 -23.52 11.93 -16.04
N ASP A 355 -24.24 10.85 -16.33
CA ASP A 355 -25.41 10.45 -15.56
C ASP A 355 -25.01 9.72 -14.27
N LEU A 356 -25.85 9.82 -13.23
CA LEU A 356 -25.68 9.32 -11.86
C LEU A 356 -27.03 8.77 -11.33
N VAL A 357 -27.63 7.85 -12.07
CA VAL A 357 -28.97 7.29 -11.77
C VAL A 357 -28.92 5.77 -11.60
N LYS A 358 -28.16 5.08 -12.45
CA LYS A 358 -28.10 3.62 -12.49
C LYS A 358 -26.92 3.08 -11.69
N PRO A 359 -26.94 1.82 -11.24
CA PRO A 359 -25.82 1.22 -10.50
C PRO A 359 -24.45 1.33 -11.20
N GLU A 360 -24.43 1.25 -12.53
CA GLU A 360 -23.22 1.30 -13.36
C GLU A 360 -22.59 2.70 -13.40
N ASP A 361 -23.38 3.75 -13.13
CA ASP A 361 -22.91 5.14 -13.07
C ASP A 361 -21.96 5.40 -11.88
N ILE A 362 -21.75 4.40 -11.01
CA ILE A 362 -20.77 4.45 -9.94
C ILE A 362 -19.35 4.70 -10.44
N GLU A 363 -19.03 4.25 -11.66
CA GLU A 363 -17.73 4.52 -12.29
C GLU A 363 -17.56 6.02 -12.58
N HIS A 364 -18.62 6.70 -13.02
CA HIS A 364 -18.61 8.15 -13.19
C HIS A 364 -18.42 8.84 -11.85
N LEU A 365 -19.16 8.44 -10.81
CA LEU A 365 -19.04 9.04 -9.48
C LEU A 365 -17.63 8.90 -8.91
N GLY A 366 -17.05 7.70 -8.94
CA GLY A 366 -15.71 7.50 -8.39
C GLY A 366 -14.64 8.24 -9.20
N LYS A 367 -14.80 8.36 -10.53
CA LYS A 367 -13.94 9.23 -11.36
C LYS A 367 -14.08 10.71 -10.99
N LEU A 368 -15.28 11.17 -10.64
CA LEU A 368 -15.50 12.53 -10.15
C LEU A 368 -14.90 12.75 -8.76
N ILE A 369 -14.82 11.75 -7.88
CA ILE A 369 -14.27 11.95 -6.53
C ILE A 369 -12.74 11.85 -6.52
N TYR A 370 -12.18 10.84 -7.21
CA TYR A 370 -10.76 10.47 -7.08
C TYR A 370 -9.96 10.58 -8.39
N GLY A 371 -10.63 10.70 -9.53
CA GLY A 371 -9.99 10.65 -10.84
C GLY A 371 -9.76 12.00 -11.50
N THR A 372 -9.42 11.93 -12.79
CA THR A 372 -9.28 13.09 -13.66
C THR A 372 -10.33 13.06 -14.76
N VAL A 373 -11.03 14.17 -14.96
CA VAL A 373 -11.93 14.35 -16.11
C VAL A 373 -11.11 14.89 -17.28
N ASP A 374 -11.11 14.17 -18.41
CA ASP A 374 -10.34 14.55 -19.59
C ASP A 374 -10.77 15.90 -20.16
N ARG A 375 -9.79 16.66 -20.70
CA ARG A 375 -10.05 17.92 -21.41
C ARG A 375 -10.62 17.62 -22.80
N LEU A 376 -11.61 18.39 -23.24
CA LEU A 376 -12.01 18.41 -24.65
C LEU A 376 -11.07 19.28 -25.50
N ASP A 377 -10.41 20.28 -24.90
CA ASP A 377 -9.59 21.25 -25.62
C ASP A 377 -8.22 21.39 -24.95
N ILE A 378 -7.16 21.10 -25.73
CA ILE A 378 -5.75 21.10 -25.28
C ILE A 378 -5.30 22.54 -24.93
N SER A 379 -5.96 23.55 -25.48
CA SER A 379 -5.58 24.96 -25.36
C SER A 379 -6.01 25.63 -24.04
N LYS A 380 -6.96 25.05 -23.31
CA LYS A 380 -7.44 25.62 -22.03
C LYS A 380 -6.53 25.23 -20.88
N GLN A 381 -5.98 26.21 -20.18
CA GLN A 381 -5.09 26.01 -19.02
C GLN A 381 -5.84 25.54 -17.77
N ASN A 382 -7.16 25.69 -17.70
CA ASN A 382 -7.94 25.33 -16.54
C ASN A 382 -8.01 23.80 -16.39
N VAL A 383 -7.55 23.30 -15.24
CA VAL A 383 -7.78 21.93 -14.80
C VAL A 383 -9.09 21.96 -14.02
N GLU A 384 -10.20 21.60 -14.66
CA GLU A 384 -11.52 21.64 -14.02
C GLU A 384 -12.02 20.25 -13.61
N ALA A 385 -12.64 20.26 -12.43
CA ALA A 385 -13.44 19.24 -11.76
C ALA A 385 -12.68 18.17 -10.93
N TYR A 386 -12.57 18.44 -9.63
CA TYR A 386 -12.40 17.50 -8.51
C TYR A 386 -11.07 16.76 -8.27
N ARG A 387 -10.20 16.61 -9.28
CA ARG A 387 -8.82 16.07 -9.10
C ARG A 387 -8.10 16.68 -7.90
N TYR A 388 -8.29 17.98 -7.70
CA TYR A 388 -7.66 18.74 -6.62
C TYR A 388 -8.36 18.59 -5.28
N MET A 389 -9.57 18.06 -5.19
CA MET A 389 -10.30 18.00 -3.93
C MET A 389 -9.49 17.25 -2.87
N LEU A 390 -9.04 16.02 -3.15
CA LEU A 390 -8.23 15.27 -2.18
C LEU A 390 -6.88 15.95 -1.88
N ILE A 391 -6.24 16.56 -2.88
CA ILE A 391 -4.94 17.23 -2.72
C ILE A 391 -5.08 18.51 -1.87
N LEU A 392 -6.09 19.33 -2.15
CA LEU A 392 -6.42 20.56 -1.43
C LEU A 392 -6.76 20.23 0.02
N ILE A 393 -7.60 19.22 0.22
CA ILE A 393 -8.01 18.78 1.53
C ILE A 393 -6.81 18.28 2.35
N LYS A 394 -5.98 17.43 1.75
CA LYS A 394 -4.76 16.92 2.40
C LYS A 394 -3.77 18.03 2.69
N SER A 395 -3.58 18.99 1.78
CA SER A 395 -2.74 20.15 2.02
C SER A 395 -3.22 20.96 3.22
N VAL A 396 -4.51 21.31 3.27
CA VAL A 396 -5.08 22.13 4.34
C VAL A 396 -4.97 21.43 5.70
N VAL A 397 -5.21 20.12 5.74
CA VAL A 397 -5.15 19.30 6.96
C VAL A 397 -3.71 18.90 7.34
N GLY A 398 -2.82 18.84 6.34
CA GLY A 398 -1.42 18.47 6.42
C GLY A 398 -0.47 19.64 6.68
N LEU A 399 -0.96 20.73 7.28
CA LEU A 399 -0.17 21.91 7.66
C LEU A 399 0.30 22.78 6.47
N ASN A 400 -0.49 22.79 5.39
CA ASN A 400 -0.42 23.68 4.24
C ASN A 400 0.83 23.51 3.33
N THR A 401 0.79 22.46 2.51
CA THR A 401 1.72 22.23 1.40
C THR A 401 1.29 22.93 0.09
N ALA A 402 0.10 23.53 0.04
CA ALA A 402 -0.43 24.17 -1.18
C ALA A 402 0.37 25.40 -1.64
N PHE A 403 1.01 26.11 -0.70
CA PHE A 403 1.85 27.27 -1.01
C PHE A 403 3.35 27.00 -0.84
N SER A 404 3.76 25.73 -0.73
CA SER A 404 5.18 25.39 -0.63
C SER A 404 5.93 25.74 -1.92
N GLY A 405 7.23 26.02 -1.80
CA GLY A 405 8.06 26.28 -2.97
C GLY A 405 8.03 25.11 -3.97
N ASN A 406 8.35 25.40 -5.23
CA ASN A 406 8.32 24.41 -6.32
C ASN A 406 9.20 23.17 -6.08
N TYR A 407 10.17 23.24 -5.16
CA TYR A 407 11.14 22.19 -4.87
C TYR A 407 11.11 21.73 -3.41
N PHE A 408 11.13 22.68 -2.47
CA PHE A 408 11.28 22.40 -1.04
C PHE A 408 9.93 22.33 -0.35
N VAL A 409 9.57 21.14 0.12
CA VAL A 409 8.32 20.89 0.84
C VAL A 409 8.60 20.02 2.05
N VAL A 410 7.96 20.34 3.17
CA VAL A 410 7.89 19.45 4.32
C VAL A 410 6.56 18.70 4.21
N PRO A 411 6.54 17.47 3.67
CA PRO A 411 5.29 16.74 3.59
C PRO A 411 4.81 16.36 4.99
N SER A 412 3.50 16.30 5.15
CA SER A 412 2.84 15.61 6.25
C SER A 412 2.76 14.12 5.98
N VAL A 413 2.35 13.36 7.01
CA VAL A 413 2.04 11.94 6.84
C VAL A 413 0.88 11.67 5.87
N LEU A 414 0.00 12.64 5.63
CA LEU A 414 -1.11 12.47 4.68
C LEU A 414 -0.64 12.54 3.22
N ASP A 415 0.55 13.11 3.00
CA ASP A 415 1.09 13.38 1.67
C ASP A 415 1.79 12.17 1.02
N SER A 416 1.99 11.10 1.77
CA SER A 416 2.63 9.87 1.30
C SER A 416 1.73 8.66 1.52
N TYR A 417 1.56 7.81 0.50
CA TYR A 417 0.74 6.60 0.58
C TYR A 417 1.33 5.56 1.55
N GLN A 418 2.62 5.66 1.86
CA GLN A 418 3.33 4.82 2.83
C GLN A 418 3.02 5.19 4.29
N THR A 419 2.48 6.39 4.55
CA THR A 419 2.28 6.92 5.91
C THR A 419 0.87 7.43 6.19
N ALA A 420 0.03 7.63 5.17
CA ALA A 420 -1.28 8.25 5.33
C ALA A 420 -2.22 7.47 6.27
N LEU A 421 -2.16 6.13 6.28
CA LEU A 421 -2.99 5.30 7.17
C LEU A 421 -2.63 5.43 8.66
N ARG A 422 -1.48 6.04 8.98
CA ARG A 422 -1.06 6.24 10.36
C ARG A 422 -1.86 7.33 11.07
N ASP A 423 -2.38 8.29 10.32
CA ASP A 423 -3.05 9.48 10.85
C ASP A 423 -4.56 9.22 11.05
N PRO A 424 -5.12 9.39 12.27
CA PRO A 424 -6.56 9.27 12.51
C PRO A 424 -7.42 10.13 11.58
N VAL A 425 -6.93 11.30 11.16
CA VAL A 425 -7.67 12.22 10.29
C VAL A 425 -7.81 11.68 8.87
N PHE A 426 -6.92 10.79 8.41
CA PHE A 426 -7.12 10.07 7.16
C PHE A 426 -8.48 9.36 7.17
N TYR A 427 -8.80 8.62 8.23
CA TYR A 427 -10.06 7.87 8.33
C TYR A 427 -11.28 8.79 8.45
N GLN A 428 -11.14 9.92 9.15
CA GLN A 428 -12.21 10.93 9.23
C GLN A 428 -12.51 11.54 7.86
N LEU A 429 -11.46 11.76 7.08
CA LEU A 429 -11.54 12.28 5.72
C LEU A 429 -12.17 11.27 4.77
N GLN A 430 -11.67 10.03 4.78
CA GLN A 430 -12.22 8.98 3.95
C GLN A 430 -13.68 8.69 4.31
N LYS A 431 -14.08 8.78 5.58
CA LYS A 431 -15.49 8.69 5.99
C LYS A 431 -16.32 9.83 5.39
N ARG A 432 -15.80 11.07 5.37
CA ARG A 432 -16.46 12.22 4.73
C ARG A 432 -16.61 12.03 3.22
N LEU A 433 -15.58 11.53 2.53
CA LEU A 433 -15.64 11.29 1.08
C LEU A 433 -16.53 10.08 0.73
N SER A 434 -16.46 9.01 1.51
CA SER A 434 -17.29 7.82 1.35
C SER A 434 -18.78 8.11 1.53
N TYR A 435 -19.14 9.20 2.23
CA TYR A 435 -20.52 9.67 2.31
C TYR A 435 -21.10 10.00 0.92
N LEU A 436 -20.32 10.53 -0.03
CA LEU A 436 -20.79 10.83 -1.39
C LEU A 436 -21.22 9.55 -2.11
N PHE A 437 -20.44 8.48 -1.94
CA PHE A 437 -20.77 7.15 -2.44
C PHE A 437 -22.01 6.55 -1.76
N ILE A 438 -22.09 6.64 -0.43
CA ILE A 438 -23.24 6.16 0.33
C ILE A 438 -24.51 6.90 -0.11
N LEU A 439 -24.44 8.21 -0.28
CA LEU A 439 -25.55 9.04 -0.74
C LEU A 439 -26.05 8.60 -2.12
N PHE A 440 -25.15 8.30 -3.05
CA PHE A 440 -25.50 7.73 -4.34
C PHE A 440 -26.20 6.37 -4.18
N LYS A 441 -25.64 5.46 -3.37
CA LYS A 441 -26.23 4.13 -3.11
C LYS A 441 -27.60 4.21 -2.42
N LEU A 442 -27.87 5.24 -1.62
CA LEU A 442 -29.19 5.47 -0.99
C LEU A 442 -30.28 5.83 -2.02
N ARG A 443 -29.92 6.33 -3.20
CA ARG A 443 -30.87 6.64 -4.30
C ARG A 443 -31.18 5.42 -5.17
N LEU A 444 -30.40 4.34 -5.05
CA LEU A 444 -30.65 3.09 -5.75
C LEU A 444 -31.74 2.29 -5.02
N PRO A 445 -32.57 1.52 -5.74
CA PRO A 445 -33.51 0.61 -5.09
C PRO A 445 -32.76 -0.47 -4.31
N SER A 446 -33.34 -0.86 -3.17
CA SER A 446 -32.95 -2.05 -2.42
C SER A 446 -33.11 -3.30 -3.29
N TYR A 447 -32.29 -4.32 -3.04
CA TYR A 447 -32.40 -5.59 -3.75
C TYR A 447 -33.74 -6.26 -3.49
N THR A 448 -34.35 -6.81 -4.54
CA THR A 448 -35.56 -7.62 -4.39
C THR A 448 -35.22 -9.02 -3.89
N ARG A 449 -36.23 -9.74 -3.39
CA ARG A 449 -36.04 -11.12 -2.93
C ARG A 449 -35.56 -12.02 -4.07
N GLU A 450 -36.03 -11.78 -5.29
CA GLU A 450 -35.66 -12.54 -6.49
C GLU A 450 -34.21 -12.30 -6.91
N GLU A 451 -33.69 -11.10 -6.69
CA GLU A 451 -32.27 -10.77 -6.96
C GLU A 451 -31.32 -11.43 -5.95
N LEU A 452 -31.77 -11.62 -4.70
CA LEU A 452 -31.01 -12.26 -3.63
C LEU A 452 -31.16 -13.78 -3.60
N TYR A 453 -32.31 -14.29 -4.05
CA TYR A 453 -32.66 -15.70 -3.96
C TYR A 453 -31.89 -16.53 -4.98
N PHE A 454 -31.33 -17.65 -4.53
CA PHE A 454 -30.73 -18.67 -5.39
C PHE A 454 -31.62 -19.92 -5.41
N PRO A 455 -32.46 -20.11 -6.45
CA PRO A 455 -33.41 -21.22 -6.50
C PRO A 455 -32.73 -22.60 -6.42
N GLY A 456 -33.20 -23.41 -5.48
CA GLY A 456 -32.72 -24.77 -5.24
C GLY A 456 -31.42 -24.84 -4.44
N VAL A 457 -30.95 -23.74 -3.84
CA VAL A 457 -29.75 -23.71 -2.99
C VAL A 457 -30.09 -23.17 -1.61
N LYS A 458 -29.66 -23.87 -0.56
CA LYS A 458 -29.88 -23.49 0.84
C LYS A 458 -28.63 -23.72 1.68
N ILE A 459 -28.30 -22.78 2.56
CA ILE A 459 -27.28 -22.96 3.58
C ILE A 459 -27.94 -23.58 4.81
N ASP A 460 -27.62 -24.83 5.11
CA ASP A 460 -28.14 -25.51 6.30
C ASP A 460 -27.34 -25.11 7.55
N ASN A 461 -26.00 -25.15 7.45
CA ASN A 461 -25.14 -24.85 8.58
C ASN A 461 -23.85 -24.13 8.19
N VAL A 462 -23.35 -23.31 9.12
CA VAL A 462 -22.04 -22.67 9.02
C VAL A 462 -21.38 -22.78 10.39
N VAL A 463 -20.21 -23.42 10.43
CA VAL A 463 -19.43 -23.65 11.66
C VAL A 463 -18.09 -22.96 11.51
N VAL A 464 -17.72 -22.18 12.53
CA VAL A 464 -16.48 -21.41 12.55
C VAL A 464 -15.65 -21.90 13.71
N ASP A 465 -14.37 -22.19 13.45
CA ASP A 465 -13.42 -22.51 14.50
C ASP A 465 -13.22 -21.33 15.46
N LYS A 466 -12.56 -21.59 16.60
CA LYS A 466 -12.25 -20.54 17.57
C LYS A 466 -11.36 -19.46 16.94
N LEU A 467 -11.84 -18.22 16.95
CA LEU A 467 -11.10 -17.06 16.46
C LEU A 467 -10.22 -16.51 17.58
N VAL A 468 -8.89 -16.60 17.43
CA VAL A 468 -7.93 -16.15 18.46
C VAL A 468 -6.87 -15.28 17.82
N THR A 469 -6.75 -14.04 18.28
CA THR A 469 -5.66 -13.12 17.92
C THR A 469 -4.59 -13.04 19.00
N TYR A 470 -3.39 -12.66 18.60
CA TYR A 470 -2.21 -12.50 19.46
C TYR A 470 -1.25 -11.53 18.78
N PHE A 471 -0.21 -11.05 19.48
CA PHE A 471 0.89 -10.36 18.82
C PHE A 471 2.11 -11.26 18.66
N ASP A 472 2.86 -11.07 17.58
CA ASP A 472 4.16 -11.72 17.39
C ASP A 472 5.25 -10.71 17.04
N ASP A 473 6.50 -11.15 17.21
CA ASP A 473 7.66 -10.36 16.81
C ASP A 473 7.96 -10.59 15.34
N TYR A 474 8.13 -9.50 14.61
CA TYR A 474 8.56 -9.49 13.22
C TYR A 474 9.87 -8.71 13.11
N LEU A 475 10.83 -9.24 12.35
CA LEU A 475 12.05 -8.54 12.01
C LEU A 475 11.88 -7.91 10.64
N MET A 476 12.12 -6.60 10.53
CA MET A 476 12.11 -5.88 9.26
C MET A 476 13.55 -5.42 8.96
N ASP A 477 14.01 -5.63 7.72
CA ASP A 477 15.32 -5.14 7.30
C ASP A 477 15.27 -3.63 7.03
N MET A 478 16.14 -2.87 7.69
CA MET A 478 16.30 -1.43 7.53
C MET A 478 17.73 -1.06 7.12
N THR A 479 18.51 -2.01 6.61
CA THR A 479 19.92 -1.80 6.24
C THR A 479 20.10 -0.72 5.18
N ASN A 480 19.13 -0.54 4.27
CA ASN A 480 19.13 0.58 3.29
C ASN A 480 19.02 1.98 3.93
N ALA A 481 18.74 2.09 5.23
CA ALA A 481 18.80 3.37 5.92
C ALA A 481 20.25 3.78 6.23
N VAL A 482 21.17 2.84 6.48
CA VAL A 482 22.56 3.16 6.83
C VAL A 482 23.42 3.32 5.58
N ILE A 483 24.35 4.27 5.63
CA ILE A 483 25.26 4.61 4.52
C ILE A 483 26.44 3.64 4.48
N LEU A 484 26.85 3.24 3.28
CA LEU A 484 27.98 2.34 3.05
C LEU A 484 29.31 3.07 3.21
N ASN A 485 30.30 2.42 3.81
CA ASN A 485 31.68 2.89 3.77
C ASN A 485 32.36 2.54 2.42
N ASN A 486 33.57 3.04 2.18
CA ASN A 486 34.28 2.84 0.91
C ASN A 486 34.50 1.37 0.51
N ASP A 487 34.67 0.46 1.47
CA ASP A 487 34.91 -0.95 1.18
C ASP A 487 33.60 -1.71 0.95
N GLU A 488 32.56 -1.38 1.71
CA GLU A 488 31.19 -1.87 1.51
C GLU A 488 30.60 -1.38 0.18
N PHE A 489 30.91 -0.14 -0.21
CA PHE A 489 30.52 0.44 -1.49
C PHE A 489 31.04 -0.40 -2.66
N LYS A 490 32.31 -0.84 -2.60
CA LYS A 490 32.92 -1.73 -3.62
C LYS A 490 32.25 -3.12 -3.68
N LYS A 491 31.74 -3.62 -2.55
CA LYS A 491 31.02 -4.90 -2.44
C LYS A 491 29.53 -4.75 -2.78
N SER A 492 29.04 -3.52 -2.96
CA SER A 492 27.61 -3.18 -3.12
C SER A 492 26.73 -3.68 -1.96
N LYS A 493 27.31 -3.89 -0.77
CA LYS A 493 26.67 -4.52 0.37
C LYS A 493 27.30 -4.05 1.68
N SER A 494 26.46 -3.76 2.68
CA SER A 494 26.88 -3.47 4.06
C SER A 494 27.42 -4.73 4.75
N ASP A 495 28.52 -4.60 5.48
CA ASP A 495 29.06 -5.67 6.32
C ASP A 495 28.20 -5.85 7.60
N MET A 496 27.51 -4.79 8.03
CA MET A 496 26.55 -4.81 9.15
C MET A 496 25.12 -4.84 8.65
N THR A 497 24.31 -5.74 9.21
CA THR A 497 22.87 -5.81 8.89
C THR A 497 22.06 -5.23 10.04
N PHE A 498 21.12 -4.32 9.73
CA PHE A 498 20.27 -3.69 10.73
C PHE A 498 18.83 -4.14 10.55
N LEU A 499 18.29 -4.80 11.58
CA LEU A 499 16.90 -5.24 11.64
C LEU A 499 16.18 -4.47 12.74
N VAL A 500 14.96 -4.02 12.47
CA VAL A 500 14.05 -3.52 13.49
C VAL A 500 13.10 -4.63 13.91
N ARG A 501 12.96 -4.86 15.22
CA ARG A 501 11.94 -5.76 15.76
C ARG A 501 10.66 -4.96 16.01
N LYS A 502 9.59 -5.34 15.32
CA LYS A 502 8.24 -4.79 15.47
C LYS A 502 7.31 -5.84 16.05
N ARG A 503 6.44 -5.42 16.97
CA ARG A 503 5.36 -6.27 17.51
C ARG A 503 4.11 -6.05 16.67
N ARG A 504 3.59 -7.11 16.05
CA ARG A 504 2.52 -7.00 15.05
C ARG A 504 1.36 -7.92 15.40
N LEU A 505 0.14 -7.48 15.08
CA LEU A 505 -1.06 -8.29 15.31
C LEU A 505 -1.04 -9.50 14.37
N ASN A 506 -1.52 -10.64 14.87
CA ASN A 506 -1.70 -11.86 14.12
C ASN A 506 -2.88 -12.68 14.68
N HIS A 507 -3.24 -13.77 14.00
CA HIS A 507 -4.28 -14.70 14.44
C HIS A 507 -3.89 -16.15 14.24
N GLN A 508 -4.52 -17.04 15.02
CA GLN A 508 -4.40 -18.48 14.80
C GLN A 508 -5.17 -18.85 13.52
N PRO A 509 -4.65 -19.75 12.67
CA PRO A 509 -5.41 -20.25 11.53
C PRO A 509 -6.74 -20.85 11.99
N PHE A 510 -7.81 -20.55 11.27
CA PHE A 510 -9.14 -21.04 11.56
C PHE A 510 -9.82 -21.55 10.29
N LYS A 511 -10.79 -22.45 10.43
CA LYS A 511 -11.60 -22.93 9.32
C LYS A 511 -13.04 -22.43 9.44
N VAL A 512 -13.66 -22.21 8.28
CA VAL A 512 -15.10 -22.01 8.14
C VAL A 512 -15.64 -23.18 7.34
N SER A 513 -16.57 -23.92 7.93
CA SER A 513 -17.23 -25.07 7.32
C SER A 513 -18.67 -24.71 6.94
N PHE A 514 -19.04 -24.95 5.70
CA PHE A 514 -20.36 -24.65 5.14
C PHE A 514 -21.05 -25.95 4.74
N ASP A 515 -22.25 -26.20 5.28
CA ASP A 515 -23.14 -27.25 4.81
C ASP A 515 -24.21 -26.63 3.91
N ILE A 516 -24.15 -26.93 2.62
CA ILE A 516 -25.02 -26.36 1.58
C ILE A 516 -25.78 -27.49 0.89
N MET A 517 -27.10 -27.38 0.84
CA MET A 517 -27.97 -28.25 0.05
C MET A 517 -28.23 -27.60 -1.30
N SER A 518 -28.08 -28.39 -2.38
CA SER A 518 -28.38 -27.95 -3.73
C SER A 518 -29.22 -28.99 -4.46
N ASP A 519 -30.32 -28.60 -5.10
CA ASP A 519 -31.17 -29.51 -5.89
C ASP A 519 -30.62 -29.78 -7.30
N LYS A 520 -29.49 -29.13 -7.64
CA LYS A 520 -28.86 -29.18 -8.96
C LYS A 520 -27.34 -29.02 -8.88
N THR A 521 -26.64 -29.49 -9.90
CA THR A 521 -25.22 -29.18 -10.07
C THR A 521 -25.08 -27.80 -10.72
N VAL A 522 -24.43 -26.86 -10.05
CA VAL A 522 -24.37 -25.46 -10.49
C VAL A 522 -23.12 -24.74 -9.97
N ASP A 523 -22.61 -23.83 -10.78
CA ASP A 523 -21.49 -22.96 -10.43
C ASP A 523 -21.95 -21.77 -9.60
N CYS A 524 -21.25 -21.50 -8.49
CA CYS A 524 -21.63 -20.45 -7.54
C CYS A 524 -20.43 -19.67 -7.02
N ILE A 525 -20.74 -18.52 -6.42
CA ILE A 525 -19.81 -17.70 -5.64
C ILE A 525 -20.27 -17.72 -4.19
N VAL A 526 -19.36 -18.05 -3.28
CA VAL A 526 -19.54 -17.96 -1.83
C VAL A 526 -18.85 -16.69 -1.34
N ARG A 527 -19.59 -15.83 -0.63
CA ARG A 527 -19.04 -14.62 0.01
C ARG A 527 -19.17 -14.71 1.51
N VAL A 528 -18.12 -14.29 2.21
CA VAL A 528 -18.01 -14.32 3.67
C VAL A 528 -17.64 -12.92 4.15
N PHE A 529 -18.43 -12.38 5.08
CA PHE A 529 -18.20 -11.07 5.67
C PHE A 529 -18.17 -11.16 7.19
N LEU A 530 -17.40 -10.28 7.82
CA LEU A 530 -17.32 -10.11 9.27
C LEU A 530 -17.69 -8.67 9.64
N GLY A 531 -18.71 -8.51 10.47
CA GLY A 531 -19.19 -7.22 10.94
C GLY A 531 -19.32 -7.18 12.46
N PRO A 532 -19.42 -5.98 13.06
CA PRO A 532 -19.64 -5.85 14.48
C PRO A 532 -21.07 -6.26 14.85
N LYS A 533 -21.26 -6.92 15.99
CA LYS A 533 -22.61 -7.22 16.52
C LYS A 533 -23.14 -6.08 17.37
N GLU A 534 -22.25 -5.54 18.20
CA GLU A 534 -22.53 -4.54 19.22
C GLU A 534 -21.66 -3.31 19.00
N ASP A 535 -22.16 -2.14 19.40
CA ASP A 535 -21.37 -0.92 19.45
C ASP A 535 -20.48 -0.84 20.70
N HIS A 536 -19.72 0.24 20.83
CA HIS A 536 -18.82 0.45 21.98
C HIS A 536 -19.53 0.52 23.35
N LEU A 537 -20.86 0.66 23.38
CA LEU A 537 -21.69 0.67 24.60
C LEU A 537 -22.40 -0.66 24.84
N GLY A 538 -22.17 -1.68 24.01
CA GLY A 538 -22.81 -3.01 24.13
C GLY A 538 -24.23 -3.06 23.57
N ARG A 539 -24.62 -2.12 22.71
CA ARG A 539 -25.94 -2.09 22.07
C ARG A 539 -25.88 -2.78 20.72
N LEU A 540 -26.91 -3.54 20.37
CA LEU A 540 -27.03 -4.14 19.03
C LEU A 540 -27.11 -3.05 17.95
N ILE A 541 -26.40 -3.25 16.86
CA ILE A 541 -26.37 -2.31 15.73
C ILE A 541 -27.42 -2.70 14.70
N ASP A 542 -28.26 -1.75 14.32
CA ASP A 542 -29.23 -1.88 13.22
C ASP A 542 -28.55 -2.31 11.91
N LEU A 543 -29.14 -3.25 11.17
CA LEU A 543 -28.52 -3.84 9.98
C LEU A 543 -28.22 -2.80 8.89
N ASN A 544 -29.10 -1.82 8.68
CA ASN A 544 -28.92 -0.79 7.67
C ASN A 544 -27.82 0.21 8.02
N LEU A 545 -27.67 0.54 9.31
CA LEU A 545 -26.51 1.29 9.79
C LEU A 545 -25.22 0.47 9.71
N ASN A 546 -25.33 -0.84 9.97
CA ASN A 546 -24.18 -1.71 10.12
C ASN A 546 -23.61 -2.24 8.81
N ARG A 547 -24.41 -2.31 7.73
CA ARG A 547 -24.01 -2.89 6.43
C ARG A 547 -22.67 -2.38 5.92
N VAL A 548 -22.37 -1.10 6.09
CA VAL A 548 -21.12 -0.45 5.64
C VAL A 548 -19.91 -0.76 6.54
N ASN A 549 -20.12 -1.44 7.67
CA ASN A 549 -19.09 -1.84 8.62
C ASN A 549 -18.71 -3.33 8.49
N PHE A 550 -19.31 -4.05 7.55
CA PHE A 550 -18.92 -5.43 7.23
C PHE A 550 -17.65 -5.44 6.37
N VAL A 551 -16.65 -6.20 6.84
CA VAL A 551 -15.41 -6.47 6.13
C VAL A 551 -15.56 -7.78 5.37
N GLU A 552 -15.23 -7.79 4.09
CA GLU A 552 -15.22 -9.02 3.28
C GLU A 552 -14.00 -9.86 3.66
N LEU A 553 -14.24 -11.06 4.19
CA LEU A 553 -13.19 -12.00 4.56
C LEU A 553 -12.79 -12.92 3.40
N ASP A 554 -13.74 -13.33 2.55
CA ASP A 554 -13.41 -14.15 1.38
C ASP A 554 -14.55 -14.09 0.36
N THR A 555 -14.17 -14.21 -0.91
CA THR A 555 -15.09 -14.43 -2.04
C THR A 555 -14.44 -15.45 -2.96
N PHE A 556 -15.10 -16.59 -3.15
CA PHE A 556 -14.52 -17.69 -3.93
C PHE A 556 -15.55 -18.43 -4.79
N TYR A 557 -15.05 -18.98 -5.90
CA TYR A 557 -15.80 -19.86 -6.79
C TYR A 557 -15.92 -21.26 -6.20
N TYR A 558 -17.11 -21.87 -6.34
CA TYR A 558 -17.33 -23.26 -6.00
C TYR A 558 -18.37 -23.90 -6.93
N LYS A 559 -18.16 -25.16 -7.31
CA LYS A 559 -19.11 -25.94 -8.08
C LYS A 559 -19.92 -26.84 -7.14
N LEU A 560 -21.19 -26.50 -6.93
CA LEU A 560 -22.11 -27.30 -6.12
C LEU A 560 -22.53 -28.54 -6.91
N ASN A 561 -22.58 -29.68 -6.22
CA ASN A 561 -23.18 -30.92 -6.71
C ASN A 561 -24.62 -31.03 -6.23
N ASN A 562 -25.46 -31.80 -6.92
CA ASN A 562 -26.79 -32.16 -6.44
C ASN A 562 -26.69 -32.91 -5.09
N GLY A 563 -27.53 -32.53 -4.11
CA GLY A 563 -27.55 -33.03 -2.75
C GLY A 563 -26.75 -32.17 -1.78
N ARG A 564 -26.15 -32.82 -0.77
CA ARG A 564 -25.38 -32.18 0.29
C ARG A 564 -23.95 -31.89 -0.14
N ASN A 565 -23.50 -30.65 0.07
CA ASN A 565 -22.14 -30.20 -0.16
C ASN A 565 -21.57 -29.68 1.17
N THR A 566 -20.42 -30.21 1.57
CA THR A 566 -19.68 -29.71 2.75
C THR A 566 -18.39 -29.07 2.28
N ILE A 567 -18.30 -27.74 2.41
CA ILE A 567 -17.15 -26.94 2.00
C ILE A 567 -16.34 -26.59 3.25
N ILE A 568 -15.04 -26.83 3.24
CA ILE A 568 -14.14 -26.46 4.33
C ILE A 568 -13.14 -25.44 3.80
N ARG A 569 -13.17 -24.22 4.35
CA ARG A 569 -12.33 -23.11 3.91
C ARG A 569 -11.37 -22.68 5.02
N ASN A 570 -10.06 -22.78 4.77
CA ASN A 570 -9.04 -22.31 5.71
C ASN A 570 -8.79 -20.81 5.52
N SER A 571 -8.60 -20.09 6.62
CA SER A 571 -8.17 -18.68 6.61
C SER A 571 -6.93 -18.40 5.75
N GLN A 572 -6.02 -19.38 5.62
CA GLN A 572 -4.79 -19.23 4.82
C GLN A 572 -5.00 -19.37 3.32
N ASP A 573 -6.14 -19.91 2.90
CA ASP A 573 -6.49 -20.15 1.49
C ASP A 573 -7.45 -19.08 0.95
N MET A 574 -7.90 -18.15 1.80
CA MET A 574 -8.81 -17.06 1.42
C MET A 574 -8.22 -16.18 0.31
N HIS A 575 -9.06 -15.66 -0.58
CA HIS A 575 -8.62 -14.89 -1.75
C HIS A 575 -8.21 -13.46 -1.40
N ASN A 576 -7.34 -12.86 -2.23
CA ASN A 576 -6.88 -11.48 -2.11
C ASN A 576 -6.12 -11.15 -0.81
N PHE A 577 -5.56 -12.16 -0.14
CA PHE A 577 -4.64 -11.95 0.97
C PHE A 577 -3.20 -12.25 0.59
N VAL A 578 -2.29 -11.63 1.34
CA VAL A 578 -0.84 -11.84 1.26
C VAL A 578 -0.34 -12.27 2.63
N ARG A 579 0.54 -13.27 2.64
CA ARG A 579 1.29 -13.65 3.84
C ARG A 579 2.37 -12.60 4.11
N ASP A 580 3.18 -12.83 5.14
CA ASP A 580 4.35 -11.97 5.36
C ASP A 580 5.23 -11.93 4.12
N ARG A 581 5.56 -10.72 3.68
CA ARG A 581 6.38 -10.51 2.49
C ARG A 581 7.80 -10.99 2.78
N MET A 582 8.32 -11.79 1.85
CA MET A 582 9.70 -12.25 1.89
C MET A 582 10.67 -11.06 1.85
N MET A 583 11.71 -11.10 2.69
CA MET A 583 12.73 -10.06 2.68
C MET A 583 13.53 -10.09 1.38
N THR A 584 14.03 -8.93 0.95
CA THR A 584 14.76 -8.81 -0.32
C THR A 584 16.00 -9.71 -0.36
N ARG A 585 16.71 -9.85 0.76
CA ARG A 585 17.87 -10.74 0.90
C ARG A 585 17.53 -12.23 0.75
N ASP A 586 16.36 -12.63 1.24
CA ASP A 586 15.90 -14.02 1.16
C ASP A 586 15.44 -14.32 -0.27
N LEU A 587 14.75 -13.36 -0.89
CA LEU A 587 14.40 -13.41 -2.31
C LEU A 587 15.66 -13.52 -3.17
N TRP A 588 16.70 -12.73 -2.89
CA TRP A 588 17.98 -12.80 -3.60
C TRP A 588 18.62 -14.18 -3.50
N THR A 589 18.64 -14.76 -2.30
CA THR A 589 19.21 -16.10 -2.03
C THR A 589 18.40 -17.20 -2.69
N LYS A 590 17.07 -17.09 -2.69
CA LYS A 590 16.19 -18.03 -3.41
C LYS A 590 16.39 -17.91 -4.92
N LEU A 591 16.53 -16.71 -5.46
CA LEU A 591 16.79 -16.51 -6.89
C LEU A 591 18.12 -17.12 -7.31
N THR A 592 19.19 -17.06 -6.50
CA THR A 592 20.47 -17.68 -6.88
C THR A 592 20.39 -19.21 -6.90
N THR A 593 19.59 -19.80 -6.01
CA THR A 593 19.49 -21.26 -5.83
C THR A 593 18.43 -21.93 -6.71
N VAL A 594 17.36 -21.21 -7.08
CA VAL A 594 16.25 -21.78 -7.86
C VAL A 594 16.64 -21.98 -9.33
N SER A 595 16.23 -23.12 -9.90
CA SER A 595 16.38 -23.43 -11.32
C SER A 595 15.34 -22.72 -12.18
N ASP A 596 14.07 -22.70 -11.76
CA ASP A 596 12.97 -21.98 -12.42
C ASP A 596 12.34 -20.96 -11.47
N VAL A 597 12.27 -19.70 -11.91
CA VAL A 597 11.66 -18.60 -11.12
C VAL A 597 10.19 -18.89 -10.79
N LYS A 598 9.50 -19.70 -11.59
CA LYS A 598 8.10 -20.09 -11.33
C LYS A 598 7.92 -20.82 -10.02
N ASP A 599 8.94 -21.55 -9.54
CA ASP A 599 8.87 -22.23 -8.24
C ASP A 599 8.74 -21.24 -7.07
N LEU A 600 9.19 -19.99 -7.26
CA LEU A 600 9.05 -18.91 -6.27
C LEU A 600 7.62 -18.38 -6.18
N TYR A 601 6.81 -18.52 -7.23
CA TYR A 601 5.48 -17.91 -7.27
C TYR A 601 4.51 -18.46 -6.23
N LYS A 602 4.70 -19.71 -5.80
CA LYS A 602 3.92 -20.31 -4.70
C LYS A 602 4.06 -19.53 -3.38
N ASP A 603 5.24 -18.96 -3.15
CA ASP A 603 5.54 -18.16 -1.96
C ASP A 603 5.18 -16.67 -2.14
N LEU A 604 4.81 -16.24 -3.35
CA LEU A 604 4.66 -14.84 -3.74
C LEU A 604 3.25 -14.51 -4.27
N VAL A 605 2.26 -15.33 -3.89
CA VAL A 605 0.86 -15.11 -4.26
C VAL A 605 0.36 -13.77 -3.71
N ASN A 606 -0.27 -12.95 -4.58
CA ASN A 606 -0.78 -11.62 -4.26
C ASN A 606 0.25 -10.68 -3.60
N TYR A 607 1.55 -10.88 -3.86
CA TYR A 607 2.62 -10.18 -3.13
C TYR A 607 2.46 -8.66 -3.12
N HIS A 608 2.05 -8.06 -4.25
CA HIS A 608 1.79 -6.62 -4.35
C HIS A 608 0.35 -6.23 -4.01
N THR A 609 -0.62 -7.09 -4.24
CA THR A 609 -2.05 -6.72 -4.25
C THR A 609 -2.82 -7.13 -3.00
N GLY A 610 -2.35 -8.13 -2.27
CA GLY A 610 -3.09 -8.77 -1.19
C GLY A 610 -3.14 -7.95 0.09
N PHE A 611 -4.27 -8.02 0.78
CA PHE A 611 -4.41 -7.52 2.15
C PHE A 611 -3.66 -8.45 3.13
N PRO A 612 -3.01 -7.95 4.20
CA PRO A 612 -2.19 -8.79 5.06
C PRO A 612 -3.04 -9.82 5.83
N THR A 613 -2.76 -11.13 5.66
CA THR A 613 -3.53 -12.21 6.33
C THR A 613 -3.55 -12.03 7.84
N ARG A 614 -2.43 -11.62 8.44
CA ARG A 614 -2.30 -11.38 9.88
C ARG A 614 -3.29 -10.35 10.44
N LEU A 615 -3.78 -9.44 9.59
CA LEU A 615 -4.76 -8.41 9.95
C LEU A 615 -6.18 -8.79 9.56
N LEU A 616 -6.45 -10.03 9.12
CA LEU A 616 -7.77 -10.48 8.71
C LEU A 616 -8.83 -10.27 9.80
N LEU A 617 -8.48 -10.58 11.05
CA LEU A 617 -9.32 -10.38 12.22
C LEU A 617 -8.90 -9.12 13.00
N PRO A 618 -9.86 -8.40 13.62
CA PRO A 618 -9.52 -7.34 14.56
C PRO A 618 -8.91 -7.90 15.85
N LYS A 619 -8.24 -7.07 16.65
CA LYS A 619 -7.76 -7.50 17.97
C LYS A 619 -8.95 -7.96 18.83
N GLY A 620 -8.98 -9.21 19.28
CA GLY A 620 -10.06 -9.68 20.14
C GLY A 620 -9.98 -9.07 21.54
N ARG A 621 -10.86 -9.53 22.43
CA ARG A 621 -10.76 -9.28 23.87
C ARG A 621 -10.41 -10.57 24.59
N VAL A 622 -9.77 -10.48 25.75
CA VAL A 622 -9.48 -11.66 26.59
C VAL A 622 -10.77 -12.41 26.95
N GLY A 623 -11.82 -11.65 27.30
CA GLY A 623 -13.18 -12.19 27.53
C GLY A 623 -13.99 -12.51 26.26
N GLY A 624 -13.42 -12.30 25.07
CA GLY A 624 -14.12 -12.43 23.80
C GLY A 624 -14.80 -11.14 23.34
N MET A 625 -14.78 -10.89 22.02
CA MET A 625 -15.49 -9.80 21.36
C MET A 625 -16.54 -10.39 20.41
N ASN A 626 -17.82 -10.09 20.66
CA ASN A 626 -18.93 -10.59 19.87
C ASN A 626 -18.99 -9.90 18.50
N MET A 627 -19.11 -10.69 17.45
CA MET A 627 -19.17 -10.25 16.07
C MET A 627 -20.18 -11.11 15.28
N LEU A 628 -20.50 -10.66 14.07
CA LEU A 628 -21.39 -11.37 13.15
C LEU A 628 -20.60 -11.81 11.92
N LEU A 629 -20.60 -13.10 11.65
CA LEU A 629 -20.19 -13.63 10.35
C LEU A 629 -21.43 -13.74 9.47
N TYR A 630 -21.39 -13.13 8.29
CA TYR A 630 -22.42 -13.24 7.27
C TYR A 630 -21.91 -14.04 6.08
N VAL A 631 -22.72 -14.97 5.59
CA VAL A 631 -22.41 -15.80 4.42
C VAL A 631 -23.56 -15.74 3.44
N ILE A 632 -23.24 -15.60 2.15
CA ILE A 632 -24.20 -15.71 1.06
C ILE A 632 -23.62 -16.52 -0.10
N VAL A 633 -24.45 -17.37 -0.71
CA VAL A 633 -24.13 -18.14 -1.91
C VAL A 633 -24.97 -17.62 -3.07
N THR A 634 -24.34 -17.20 -4.16
CA THR A 634 -25.02 -16.67 -5.35
C THR A 634 -24.62 -17.43 -6.61
N PRO A 635 -25.45 -17.47 -7.67
CA PRO A 635 -25.02 -17.99 -8.96
C PRO A 635 -23.88 -17.14 -9.52
N LEU A 636 -22.91 -17.76 -10.20
CA LEU A 636 -21.85 -17.05 -10.90
C LEU A 636 -22.41 -16.28 -12.10
N ARG A 637 -22.20 -14.96 -12.15
CA ARG A 637 -22.52 -14.13 -13.33
C ARG A 637 -21.22 -13.62 -13.95
N VAL A 638 -20.71 -14.34 -14.95
CA VAL A 638 -19.40 -14.06 -15.55
C VAL A 638 -19.38 -12.69 -16.24
N VAL A 639 -18.36 -11.88 -15.95
CA VAL A 639 -18.02 -10.67 -16.72
C VAL A 639 -17.50 -11.07 -18.09
N ASP A 640 -17.99 -10.42 -19.15
CA ASP A 640 -17.60 -10.75 -20.53
C ASP A 640 -16.07 -10.56 -20.70
N ASN A 641 -15.41 -11.52 -21.36
CA ASN A 641 -13.96 -11.58 -21.60
C ASN A 641 -13.06 -11.78 -20.35
N VAL A 642 -13.60 -12.26 -19.22
CA VAL A 642 -12.78 -12.64 -18.06
C VAL A 642 -12.53 -14.15 -18.02
N ASP A 643 -11.26 -14.55 -17.92
CA ASP A 643 -10.86 -15.95 -17.76
C ASP A 643 -11.20 -16.42 -16.33
N VAL A 644 -12.28 -17.20 -16.19
CA VAL A 644 -12.76 -17.75 -14.91
C VAL A 644 -11.72 -18.64 -14.21
N SER A 645 -10.70 -19.14 -14.94
CA SER A 645 -9.61 -19.92 -14.35
C SER A 645 -8.68 -19.12 -13.42
N ILE A 646 -8.89 -17.80 -13.27
CA ILE A 646 -8.26 -16.99 -12.22
C ILE A 646 -8.68 -17.37 -10.79
N PHE A 647 -9.81 -18.08 -10.62
CA PHE A 647 -10.21 -18.64 -9.33
C PHE A 647 -9.70 -20.06 -9.08
N ASP A 648 -9.02 -20.66 -10.06
CA ASP A 648 -8.44 -21.99 -9.89
C ASP A 648 -7.17 -21.90 -9.05
N VAL A 649 -7.34 -22.03 -7.73
CA VAL A 649 -6.25 -22.08 -6.76
C VAL A 649 -5.26 -23.23 -7.01
N ASN A 650 -5.63 -24.23 -7.83
CA ASN A 650 -4.73 -25.33 -8.20
C ASN A 650 -3.86 -25.00 -9.42
N LYS A 651 -4.04 -23.84 -10.06
CA LYS A 651 -3.29 -23.42 -11.23
C LYS A 651 -2.00 -22.71 -10.80
N HIS A 652 -0.97 -23.50 -10.50
CA HIS A 652 0.31 -23.05 -9.98
C HIS A 652 1.19 -22.29 -10.99
N ASP A 653 0.80 -22.25 -12.27
CA ASP A 653 1.60 -21.69 -13.37
C ASP A 653 1.41 -20.17 -13.56
N ARG A 654 0.63 -19.50 -12.71
CA ARG A 654 0.30 -18.09 -12.88
C ARG A 654 0.73 -17.23 -11.70
N PHE A 655 1.42 -16.14 -12.02
CA PHE A 655 1.55 -15.00 -11.13
C PHE A 655 0.16 -14.35 -11.01
N VAL A 656 -0.55 -14.61 -9.92
CA VAL A 656 -1.89 -14.04 -9.69
C VAL A 656 -1.71 -12.59 -9.23
N GLU A 657 -1.72 -11.68 -10.22
CA GLU A 657 -1.59 -10.23 -10.02
C GLU A 657 -2.93 -9.49 -9.98
N LEU A 658 -4.03 -10.19 -10.27
CA LEU A 658 -5.32 -9.54 -10.36
C LEU A 658 -5.93 -9.46 -8.96
N ARG A 659 -6.26 -8.24 -8.52
CA ARG A 659 -7.22 -8.02 -7.43
C ARG A 659 -8.53 -8.69 -7.86
N SER A 660 -8.73 -9.94 -7.44
CA SER A 660 -9.56 -10.96 -8.11
C SER A 660 -11.06 -10.79 -7.88
N THR A 661 -11.49 -9.68 -7.26
CA THR A 661 -12.89 -9.39 -6.97
C THR A 661 -13.70 -8.93 -8.20
N LEU A 662 -13.07 -8.76 -9.37
CA LEU A 662 -13.67 -8.11 -10.55
C LEU A 662 -14.29 -9.07 -11.59
N VAL A 663 -14.53 -10.33 -11.22
CA VAL A 663 -14.92 -11.40 -12.17
C VAL A 663 -16.41 -11.70 -12.19
N ASP A 664 -17.08 -11.43 -11.07
CA ASP A 664 -18.54 -11.51 -10.98
C ASP A 664 -19.14 -10.16 -11.37
N LYS A 665 -20.24 -10.18 -12.14
CA LYS A 665 -21.00 -8.99 -12.54
C LYS A 665 -21.68 -8.31 -11.35
N MET A 666 -21.76 -8.97 -10.18
CA MET A 666 -22.34 -8.39 -8.98
C MET A 666 -21.52 -7.18 -8.46
N PRO A 667 -22.18 -6.14 -7.90
CA PRO A 667 -21.52 -5.01 -7.28
C PRO A 667 -20.53 -5.42 -6.18
N LEU A 668 -19.44 -4.68 -6.03
CA LEU A 668 -18.47 -4.92 -4.95
C LEU A 668 -19.12 -4.59 -3.60
N GLY A 669 -18.94 -5.48 -2.62
CA GLY A 669 -19.63 -5.41 -1.33
C GLY A 669 -21.08 -5.91 -1.35
N PHE A 670 -21.55 -6.52 -2.44
CA PHE A 670 -22.87 -7.15 -2.49
C PHE A 670 -23.02 -8.21 -1.37
N PRO A 671 -24.16 -8.26 -0.65
CA PRO A 671 -25.37 -7.46 -0.83
C PRO A 671 -25.45 -6.22 0.09
N PHE A 672 -24.36 -5.88 0.78
CA PHE A 672 -24.31 -4.76 1.74
C PHE A 672 -24.03 -3.40 1.10
N ASP A 673 -23.78 -3.34 -0.21
CA ASP A 673 -23.50 -2.10 -0.93
C ASP A 673 -24.70 -1.14 -0.98
N ARG A 674 -25.95 -1.64 -0.80
CA ARG A 674 -27.19 -0.86 -0.83
C ARG A 674 -27.99 -0.96 0.46
N THR A 675 -29.00 -0.10 0.59
CA THR A 675 -30.02 -0.19 1.64
C THR A 675 -30.73 -1.54 1.58
N ILE A 676 -31.04 -2.09 2.74
CA ILE A 676 -31.66 -3.41 2.91
C ILE A 676 -33.12 -3.23 3.36
N ASP A 677 -34.04 -3.84 2.61
CA ASP A 677 -35.42 -4.05 3.05
C ASP A 677 -35.49 -5.39 3.82
N GLU A 678 -35.47 -5.33 5.15
CA GLU A 678 -35.37 -6.52 6.01
C GLU A 678 -36.50 -7.53 5.77
N ALA A 679 -37.69 -7.07 5.36
CA ALA A 679 -38.83 -7.94 5.07
C ALA A 679 -38.60 -8.85 3.85
N LYS A 680 -37.68 -8.47 2.95
CA LYS A 680 -37.39 -9.17 1.69
C LYS A 680 -35.96 -9.67 1.59
N PHE A 681 -35.08 -9.26 2.51
CA PHE A 681 -33.66 -9.56 2.47
C PHE A 681 -33.36 -11.05 2.68
N PHE A 682 -34.01 -11.68 3.66
CA PHE A 682 -33.64 -13.02 4.08
C PHE A 682 -34.08 -14.09 3.07
N THR A 683 -33.10 -14.81 2.53
CA THR A 683 -33.31 -15.95 1.62
C THR A 683 -32.62 -17.21 2.16
N PRO A 684 -33.00 -18.43 1.69
CA PRO A 684 -32.40 -19.68 2.16
C PRO A 684 -30.90 -19.82 1.87
N ASN A 685 -30.37 -19.08 0.88
CA ASN A 685 -28.97 -19.10 0.46
C ASN A 685 -28.08 -18.09 1.20
N MET A 686 -28.52 -17.55 2.35
CA MET A 686 -27.72 -16.70 3.23
C MET A 686 -27.86 -17.07 4.70
N LYS A 687 -26.86 -16.73 5.52
CA LYS A 687 -26.87 -17.00 6.97
C LYS A 687 -26.03 -16.00 7.76
N PHE A 688 -26.57 -15.53 8.89
CA PHE A 688 -25.80 -14.82 9.92
C PHE A 688 -25.42 -15.81 11.03
N VAL A 689 -24.19 -15.71 11.52
CA VAL A 689 -23.64 -16.56 12.57
C VAL A 689 -22.96 -15.67 13.61
N ASP A 690 -23.33 -15.85 14.87
CA ASP A 690 -22.61 -15.23 15.98
C ASP A 690 -21.23 -15.86 16.13
N VAL A 691 -20.20 -15.02 16.13
CA VAL A 691 -18.81 -15.46 16.35
C VAL A 691 -18.17 -14.60 17.44
N THR A 692 -17.18 -15.15 18.14
CA THR A 692 -16.47 -14.45 19.20
C THR A 692 -14.97 -14.44 18.90
N VAL A 693 -14.37 -13.25 18.86
CA VAL A 693 -12.93 -13.07 18.65
C VAL A 693 -12.23 -12.91 20.00
N PHE A 694 -11.42 -13.88 20.36
CA PHE A 694 -10.61 -13.87 21.57
C PHE A 694 -9.23 -13.26 21.30
N HIS A 695 -8.61 -12.71 22.34
CA HIS A 695 -7.21 -12.28 22.28
C HIS A 695 -6.40 -12.97 23.36
N LYS A 696 -5.26 -13.55 22.99
CA LYS A 696 -4.31 -14.10 23.94
C LYS A 696 -3.67 -12.94 24.69
N ALA A 697 -3.89 -12.88 26.01
CA ALA A 697 -3.17 -11.96 26.87
C ALA A 697 -1.67 -12.19 26.67
N GLN A 698 -0.94 -11.11 26.44
CA GLN A 698 0.46 -11.19 26.12
C GLN A 698 1.24 -10.25 27.01
N VAL A 699 2.44 -10.71 27.30
CA VAL A 699 3.23 -10.23 28.40
C VAL A 699 4.56 -9.77 27.78
N CYS A 700 4.97 -8.53 28.04
CA CYS A 700 6.10 -7.90 27.35
C CYS A 700 7.13 -7.35 28.33
N ASP A 701 8.39 -7.73 28.13
CA ASP A 701 9.53 -7.32 28.95
C ASP A 701 9.95 -5.84 28.74
N MET A 702 9.50 -5.19 27.66
CA MET A 702 9.91 -3.83 27.28
C MET A 702 9.57 -2.80 28.36
N LYS A 703 8.40 -2.94 29.01
CA LYS A 703 7.97 -2.07 30.11
C LYS A 703 8.90 -2.23 31.32
N MET A 704 9.26 -3.47 31.67
CA MET A 704 10.12 -3.76 32.83
C MET A 704 11.58 -3.37 32.62
N ARG A 705 12.06 -3.35 31.38
CA ARG A 705 13.40 -2.85 31.08
C ARG A 705 13.57 -1.41 31.55
N TRP A 706 12.55 -0.55 31.44
CA TRP A 706 12.65 0.83 31.93
C TRP A 706 12.77 0.91 33.45
N ASP A 707 11.97 0.13 34.17
CA ASP A 707 11.99 0.08 35.64
C ASP A 707 13.33 -0.47 36.17
N SER A 708 13.98 -1.35 35.38
CA SER A 708 15.28 -1.94 35.73
C SER A 708 16.46 -0.96 35.62
N TYR A 709 16.31 0.16 34.90
CA TYR A 709 17.37 1.15 34.71
C TYR A 709 17.01 2.53 35.26
N VAL A 710 16.17 2.60 36.29
CA VAL A 710 16.08 3.82 37.11
C VAL A 710 17.48 4.08 37.68
N LEU A 711 18.09 5.17 37.22
CA LEU A 711 19.47 5.58 37.51
C LEU A 711 19.70 5.73 39.03
N LYS A 712 20.01 4.64 39.72
CA LYS A 712 20.35 4.67 41.15
C LYS A 712 21.86 4.55 41.39
N ASN A 713 22.61 3.85 40.51
CA ASN A 713 24.04 3.55 40.70
C ASN A 713 24.84 3.50 39.36
N TYR A 714 24.90 4.60 38.59
CA TYR A 714 25.67 4.64 37.33
C TYR A 714 27.16 4.91 37.61
N ASP A 715 28.04 3.94 37.35
CA ASP A 715 29.49 4.12 37.33
C ASP A 715 30.01 3.93 35.90
N LEU A 716 30.45 5.03 35.28
CA LEU A 716 30.99 5.06 33.91
C LEU A 716 32.44 4.54 33.83
N THR A 717 33.09 4.31 34.98
CA THR A 717 34.46 3.80 35.04
C THR A 717 34.50 2.27 35.11
N SER A 718 33.47 1.65 35.68
CA SER A 718 33.31 0.20 35.74
C SER A 718 33.02 -0.41 34.36
N ARG A 719 34.00 -1.13 33.83
CA ARG A 719 33.88 -1.96 32.61
C ARG A 719 33.31 -3.36 32.88
N THR A 720 32.95 -3.67 34.13
CA THR A 720 32.48 -5.00 34.53
C THR A 720 30.97 -5.15 34.34
N GLN A 721 30.57 -6.30 33.77
CA GLN A 721 29.19 -6.72 33.53
C GLN A 721 28.52 -7.15 34.85
N THR A 722 28.10 -6.22 35.69
CA THR A 722 27.09 -6.53 36.71
C THR A 722 25.71 -6.28 36.12
N ILE A 723 25.23 -7.25 35.34
CA ILE A 723 23.79 -7.37 35.10
C ILE A 723 23.27 -8.10 36.32
N ASP A 724 22.85 -7.36 37.34
CA ASP A 724 22.12 -7.96 38.45
C ASP A 724 20.94 -8.73 37.86
N ASN A 725 20.78 -9.99 38.26
CA ASN A 725 19.66 -10.85 37.88
C ASN A 725 18.37 -10.28 38.49
N TYR A 726 17.86 -9.19 37.92
CA TYR A 726 16.53 -8.71 38.20
C TYR A 726 15.57 -9.76 37.65
N ASN A 727 14.79 -10.37 38.55
CA ASN A 727 13.71 -11.29 38.20
C ASN A 727 12.68 -10.56 37.33
N LEU A 728 12.88 -10.58 36.01
CA LEU A 728 11.95 -10.08 35.02
C LEU A 728 10.73 -11.01 35.04
N ARG A 729 9.67 -10.60 35.74
CA ARG A 729 8.36 -11.25 35.65
C ARG A 729 7.51 -10.48 34.67
N ASP A 730 7.43 -10.97 33.44
CA ASP A 730 6.61 -10.42 32.37
C ASP A 730 5.32 -9.70 32.86
N VAL A 731 5.09 -8.46 32.41
CA VAL A 731 3.86 -7.67 32.69
C VAL A 731 2.92 -7.64 31.48
N ASP A 732 1.61 -7.80 31.70
CA ASP A 732 0.58 -7.76 30.65
C ASP A 732 0.61 -6.40 29.92
N ILE A 733 0.64 -6.47 28.59
CA ILE A 733 0.61 -5.31 27.67
C ILE A 733 -0.61 -4.41 27.93
N ASN A 734 -1.70 -4.94 28.48
CA ASN A 734 -2.95 -4.22 28.74
C ASN A 734 -3.09 -3.68 30.17
N THR A 735 -2.06 -3.73 31.02
CA THR A 735 -2.14 -3.00 32.31
C THR A 735 -2.29 -1.51 32.01
N THR A 736 -3.46 -0.98 32.36
CA THR A 736 -3.84 0.43 32.23
C THR A 736 -2.69 1.34 32.68
N VAL A 737 -2.34 2.30 31.82
CA VAL A 737 -1.48 3.45 32.15
C VAL A 737 -2.15 4.29 33.22
#